data_AF-A0A1G6WHT0-F1
#
_entry.id   AF-A0A1G6WHT0-F1
#
_cell.length_a   1.000
_cell.length_b   1.000
_cell.length_c   1.000
_cell.angle_alpha   90.00
_cell.angle_beta   90.00
_cell.angle_gamma   90.00
#
_symmetry.space_group_name_H-M   'P 1'
#
loop_
_entity.id
_entity.type
_entity.pdbx_description
1 polymer ?
#
loop_
_entity_poly.entity_id
_entity_poly.type
_entity_poly.pdbx_seq_one_letter_code
_entity_poly.pdbx_strand_id
1 'polypeptide(L)'
;MKTVILVFISFLYTNLAISQTGRIVGKVIESETGQPLQDYHIFIPNTTYQAFSDSSGNFLLANVQEGLWEVQGRGAGYITNSQKITVKAGNSLNMTFSVDSGVEGNLFSSDFSKSKRKKFIKSVEEKFFKDHPSKDKVQLLNQDQLIFETQRDKNIKVGSAGPLFFSNQETAYLITIYFEPFILEEDQPISMTVSYFELPEEGDKESLRNARLAAYKNSPSYFLSQLMIGDLSEFSSDPQPEVSFSKIPGEYFLKFDTPLKIKGENGRLGNMSYKGEKLQVKLNGSPNEPGNLDWEGQVFEGNPIFGVPHTFNAAKSFQLANLEKNAEVMEERVYLHTDRRHYWPGEHIFFKAYLSYANSLLSEDLSKVLHVELIDTTGYVWIHEVVEINNGLSAGQLALPDLAETGNFFLRAYTSWSLNYERGEFILPIQILDHFSQPEASTEEFEIKNVGLFTDKQSYGGKEKVRLNLMITDEAGLPLSANLSVAVLDLKQAVYVSEKRKITDQLAGKILVNEMKDFVYPLEQGFELSGKLQDDDGQPIQGTIQAFINGYEDERKLKSDNTGVFSFPASNFEGEFEINLKATGPYNQPIRTIQLDLKSYPSEELDLNSPFPDVVKRGTPPDKSIRPISPLEEGEILLETAEVKASKKQNIERMIYGRPDNVVNTNEMNLVGTTLQFLYALMAKVPGMKVVGSPPYVGVRFRGGEPLVLINGNPANALSGGTFSGGSGQSVYTVLESINVYNIERIEVLRRIVPQYGDQGRNGIISIFLKTGPSLAASLNNFNLFPLQGFQQVKKFDEAIESRQNFPFLAPFRPTLYWNPFVITNERSLSLPIEFELNEIAGPFLVEIRGFSILGEPIYGTFVLNNQD
;
A
#
# COMPACT_ATOMS: atom_id res chain seq x y z
N MET A 1 0.82 -15.74 -55.45
CA MET A 1 0.25 -15.79 -54.08
C MET A 1 1.36 -15.81 -53.00
N LYS A 2 2.44 -15.04 -53.15
CA LYS A 2 3.52 -14.90 -52.14
C LYS A 2 3.55 -13.51 -51.47
N THR A 3 2.62 -12.64 -51.85
CA THR A 3 2.69 -11.21 -51.54
C THR A 3 1.82 -10.78 -50.35
N VAL A 4 0.92 -11.65 -49.85
CA VAL A 4 0.03 -11.32 -48.72
C VAL A 4 0.67 -11.67 -47.36
N ILE A 5 1.61 -12.63 -47.32
CA ILE A 5 2.28 -13.07 -46.08
C ILE A 5 3.36 -12.06 -45.63
N LEU A 6 4.00 -11.33 -46.56
CA LEU A 6 5.08 -10.40 -46.21
C LEU A 6 4.61 -9.13 -45.49
N VAL A 7 3.35 -8.71 -45.68
CA VAL A 7 2.81 -7.50 -45.02
C VAL A 7 2.44 -7.77 -43.56
N PHE A 8 2.11 -9.01 -43.20
CA PHE A 8 1.79 -9.40 -41.82
C PHE A 8 3.04 -9.48 -40.93
N ILE A 9 4.20 -9.88 -41.49
CA ILE A 9 5.46 -10.07 -40.76
C ILE A 9 6.07 -8.73 -40.31
N SER A 10 5.83 -7.63 -41.04
CA SER A 10 6.38 -6.30 -40.71
C SER A 10 5.62 -5.56 -39.60
N PHE A 11 4.41 -6.00 -39.22
CA PHE A 11 3.62 -5.35 -38.16
C PHE A 11 3.82 -5.97 -36.77
N LEU A 12 4.51 -7.12 -36.68
CA LEU A 12 4.65 -7.89 -35.44
C LEU A 12 5.93 -7.61 -34.65
N TYR A 13 6.89 -6.83 -35.18
CA TYR A 13 8.22 -6.70 -34.58
C TYR A 13 8.52 -5.41 -33.81
N THR A 14 7.61 -4.45 -33.75
CA THR A 14 7.78 -3.27 -32.90
C THR A 14 6.41 -2.70 -32.57
N ASN A 15 5.87 -3.06 -31.40
CA ASN A 15 5.00 -2.24 -30.56
C ASN A 15 4.44 -3.16 -29.47
N LEU A 16 4.97 -3.04 -28.25
CA LEU A 16 4.30 -3.51 -27.06
C LEU A 16 3.03 -2.66 -26.92
N ALA A 17 1.94 -3.09 -27.53
CA ALA A 17 0.64 -2.58 -27.16
C ALA A 17 0.47 -2.92 -25.67
N ILE A 18 0.61 -1.92 -24.79
CA ILE A 18 0.14 -2.02 -23.41
C ILE A 18 -1.32 -2.44 -23.56
N SER A 19 -1.63 -3.67 -23.15
CA SER A 19 -2.96 -4.20 -23.34
C SER A 19 -3.92 -3.31 -22.59
N GLN A 20 -4.84 -2.67 -23.32
CA GLN A 20 -5.73 -1.71 -22.72
C GLN A 20 -6.69 -2.44 -21.79
N THR A 21 -6.77 -2.02 -20.53
CA THR A 21 -7.55 -2.73 -19.50
C THR A 21 -8.78 -1.94 -19.08
N GLY A 22 -9.84 -2.65 -18.70
CA GLY A 22 -11.03 -2.12 -18.05
C GLY A 22 -11.18 -2.69 -16.63
N ARG A 23 -12.27 -2.30 -15.97
CA ARG A 23 -12.64 -2.82 -14.64
C ARG A 23 -14.00 -3.48 -14.73
N ILE A 24 -14.22 -4.54 -13.95
CA ILE A 24 -15.55 -5.12 -13.74
C ILE A 24 -15.86 -4.94 -12.28
N VAL A 25 -16.90 -4.18 -11.99
CA VAL A 25 -17.40 -3.95 -10.62
C VAL A 25 -18.77 -4.59 -10.55
N GLY A 26 -19.12 -5.17 -9.41
CA GLY A 26 -20.44 -5.75 -9.31
C GLY A 26 -20.84 -6.19 -7.93
N LYS A 27 -22.01 -6.81 -7.88
CA LYS A 27 -22.60 -7.36 -6.67
C LYS A 27 -23.08 -8.79 -6.90
N VAL A 28 -22.90 -9.65 -5.90
CA VAL A 28 -23.45 -11.00 -5.86
C VAL A 28 -24.60 -11.03 -4.87
N ILE A 29 -25.75 -11.54 -5.32
CA ILE A 29 -26.96 -11.69 -4.53
C ILE A 29 -27.57 -13.08 -4.73
N GLU A 30 -28.23 -13.58 -3.70
CA GLU A 30 -29.07 -14.77 -3.79
C GLU A 30 -30.38 -14.44 -4.52
N SER A 31 -30.75 -15.23 -5.53
CA SER A 31 -31.88 -14.97 -6.42
C SER A 31 -33.23 -14.91 -5.71
N GLU A 32 -33.45 -15.75 -4.68
CA GLU A 32 -34.75 -15.83 -4.00
C GLU A 32 -34.93 -14.72 -2.96
N THR A 33 -33.88 -14.42 -2.19
CA THR A 33 -33.96 -13.52 -1.03
C THR A 33 -33.47 -12.11 -1.34
N GLY A 34 -32.69 -11.94 -2.41
CA GLY A 34 -31.98 -10.70 -2.73
C GLY A 34 -30.85 -10.37 -1.76
N GLN A 35 -30.51 -11.27 -0.83
CA GLN A 35 -29.46 -11.04 0.15
C GLN A 35 -28.07 -11.05 -0.51
N PRO A 36 -27.16 -10.16 -0.10
CA PRO A 36 -25.79 -10.19 -0.59
C PRO A 36 -25.06 -11.45 -0.13
N LEU A 37 -24.26 -12.04 -1.03
CA LEU A 37 -23.44 -13.20 -0.73
C LEU A 37 -21.99 -12.79 -0.50
N GLN A 38 -21.44 -13.15 0.67
CA GLN A 38 -20.03 -12.97 1.01
C GLN A 38 -19.20 -14.19 0.59
N ASP A 39 -17.90 -13.99 0.32
CA ASP A 39 -16.93 -15.04 0.00
C ASP A 39 -17.31 -15.86 -1.24
N TYR A 40 -18.12 -15.28 -2.12
CA TYR A 40 -18.46 -15.87 -3.41
C TYR A 40 -17.30 -15.62 -4.38
N HIS A 41 -16.80 -16.64 -5.06
CA HIS A 41 -15.64 -16.53 -5.94
C HIS A 41 -16.08 -16.11 -7.34
N ILE A 42 -15.69 -14.92 -7.79
CA ILE A 42 -15.94 -14.38 -9.12
C ILE A 42 -14.62 -14.33 -9.90
N PHE A 43 -14.54 -14.97 -11.06
CA PHE A 43 -13.30 -15.06 -11.82
C PHE A 43 -13.51 -15.28 -13.31
N ILE A 44 -12.48 -15.02 -14.10
CA ILE A 44 -12.42 -15.39 -15.52
C ILE A 44 -11.57 -16.67 -15.65
N PRO A 45 -12.13 -17.77 -16.19
CA PRO A 45 -11.42 -19.04 -16.29
C PRO A 45 -10.08 -18.95 -17.04
N ASN A 46 -9.09 -19.68 -16.53
CA ASN A 46 -7.71 -19.77 -17.00
C ASN A 46 -6.98 -18.43 -17.09
N THR A 47 -7.32 -17.48 -16.22
CA THR A 47 -6.65 -16.18 -16.11
C THR A 47 -6.31 -15.86 -14.67
N THR A 48 -5.65 -14.73 -14.46
CA THR A 48 -5.40 -14.16 -13.13
C THR A 48 -6.52 -13.25 -12.61
N TYR A 49 -7.57 -12.99 -13.41
CA TYR A 49 -8.66 -12.13 -13.01
C TYR A 49 -9.63 -12.88 -12.09
N GLN A 50 -9.55 -12.59 -10.79
CA GLN A 50 -10.45 -13.14 -9.77
C GLN A 50 -10.66 -12.17 -8.61
N ALA A 51 -11.77 -12.33 -7.92
CA ALA A 51 -12.12 -11.63 -6.68
C ALA A 51 -13.09 -12.48 -5.86
N PHE A 52 -13.10 -12.25 -4.55
CA PHE A 52 -14.15 -12.75 -3.66
C PHE A 52 -15.07 -11.59 -3.27
N SER A 53 -16.36 -11.86 -3.12
CA SER A 53 -17.31 -10.83 -2.70
C SER A 53 -17.16 -10.47 -1.22
N ASP A 54 -17.28 -9.18 -0.90
CA ASP A 54 -17.24 -8.67 0.47
C ASP A 54 -18.53 -9.01 1.26
N SER A 55 -18.61 -8.60 2.54
CA SER A 55 -19.80 -8.81 3.39
C SER A 55 -21.07 -8.14 2.86
N SER A 56 -20.93 -7.16 1.99
CA SER A 56 -22.03 -6.48 1.29
C SER A 56 -22.30 -7.09 -0.09
N GLY A 57 -21.59 -8.14 -0.48
CA GLY A 57 -21.69 -8.83 -1.76
C GLY A 57 -20.95 -8.15 -2.91
N ASN A 58 -20.19 -7.09 -2.68
CA ASN A 58 -19.51 -6.36 -3.76
C ASN A 58 -18.22 -7.06 -4.19
N PHE A 59 -17.85 -6.95 -5.46
CA PHE A 59 -16.58 -7.43 -5.99
C PHE A 59 -15.99 -6.48 -7.03
N LEU A 60 -14.68 -6.59 -7.26
CA LEU A 60 -13.93 -5.84 -8.27
C LEU A 60 -12.91 -6.75 -8.96
N LEU A 61 -13.06 -6.96 -10.27
CA LEU A 61 -11.99 -7.46 -11.13
C LEU A 61 -11.30 -6.26 -11.76
N ALA A 62 -10.09 -5.95 -11.29
CA ALA A 62 -9.28 -4.85 -11.82
C ALA A 62 -8.47 -5.29 -13.04
N ASN A 63 -8.09 -4.31 -13.88
CA ASN A 63 -7.14 -4.47 -14.97
C ASN A 63 -7.46 -5.62 -15.97
N VAL A 64 -8.75 -5.86 -16.22
CA VAL A 64 -9.17 -6.90 -17.16
C VAL A 64 -8.92 -6.41 -18.58
N GLN A 65 -8.10 -7.14 -19.34
CA GLN A 65 -7.79 -6.81 -20.74
C GLN A 65 -9.07 -6.60 -21.56
N GLU A 66 -9.06 -5.64 -22.47
CA GLU A 66 -10.15 -5.42 -23.41
C GLU A 66 -10.43 -6.70 -24.22
N GLY A 67 -11.71 -7.03 -24.36
CA GLY A 67 -12.14 -8.17 -25.17
C GLY A 67 -13.42 -8.82 -24.66
N LEU A 68 -13.81 -9.90 -25.33
CA LEU A 68 -14.89 -10.77 -24.87
C LEU A 68 -14.35 -11.74 -23.80
N TRP A 69 -15.07 -11.84 -22.70
CA TRP A 69 -14.75 -12.70 -21.58
C TRP A 69 -16.00 -13.43 -21.08
N GLU A 70 -15.80 -14.60 -20.51
CA GLU A 70 -16.81 -15.27 -19.69
C GLU A 70 -16.38 -15.13 -18.23
N VAL A 71 -17.20 -14.45 -17.44
CA VAL A 71 -17.01 -14.35 -15.99
C VAL A 71 -17.87 -15.43 -15.36
N GLN A 72 -17.27 -16.22 -14.48
CA GLN A 72 -17.94 -17.25 -13.70
C GLN A 72 -17.99 -16.86 -12.23
N GLY A 73 -19.08 -17.22 -11.58
CA GLY A 73 -19.28 -17.07 -10.15
C GLY A 73 -19.58 -18.43 -9.53
N ARG A 74 -18.79 -18.82 -8.52
CA ARG A 74 -18.93 -20.09 -7.79
C ARG A 74 -18.83 -19.89 -6.28
N GLY A 75 -19.63 -20.62 -5.52
CA GLY A 75 -19.61 -20.61 -4.07
C GLY A 75 -20.29 -21.84 -3.49
N ALA A 76 -19.93 -22.20 -2.26
CA ALA A 76 -20.49 -23.37 -1.60
C ALA A 76 -22.01 -23.22 -1.40
N GLY A 77 -22.78 -24.24 -1.78
CA GLY A 77 -24.24 -24.25 -1.63
C GLY A 77 -25.02 -23.53 -2.74
N TYR A 78 -24.34 -23.08 -3.79
CA TYR A 78 -24.94 -22.36 -4.91
C TYR A 78 -24.60 -22.98 -6.27
N ILE A 79 -25.50 -22.82 -7.24
CA ILE A 79 -25.30 -23.30 -8.61
C ILE A 79 -24.33 -22.37 -9.36
N THR A 80 -23.42 -22.93 -10.17
CA THR A 80 -22.49 -22.13 -10.98
C THR A 80 -23.25 -21.18 -11.91
N ASN A 81 -22.88 -19.90 -11.89
CA ASN A 81 -23.40 -18.90 -12.82
C ASN A 81 -22.27 -18.39 -13.73
N SER A 82 -22.55 -18.26 -15.02
CA SER A 82 -21.62 -17.71 -16.00
C SER A 82 -22.28 -16.59 -16.80
N GLN A 83 -21.55 -15.51 -17.06
CA GLN A 83 -21.99 -14.40 -17.90
C GLN A 83 -20.92 -14.02 -18.92
N LYS A 84 -21.29 -13.95 -20.20
CA LYS A 84 -20.42 -13.42 -21.26
C LYS A 84 -20.49 -11.90 -21.29
N ILE A 85 -19.33 -11.24 -21.30
CA ILE A 85 -19.19 -9.78 -21.29
C ILE A 85 -18.17 -9.29 -22.28
N THR A 86 -18.32 -8.03 -22.69
CA THR A 86 -17.31 -7.30 -23.42
C THR A 86 -16.71 -6.24 -22.51
N VAL A 87 -15.45 -6.42 -22.12
CA VAL A 87 -14.69 -5.41 -21.38
C VAL A 87 -14.10 -4.42 -22.36
N LYS A 88 -14.21 -3.12 -22.06
CA LYS A 88 -13.61 -2.04 -22.84
C LYS A 88 -12.57 -1.32 -21.99
N ALA A 89 -11.47 -0.94 -22.62
CA ALA A 89 -10.41 -0.14 -22.01
C ALA A 89 -10.92 1.12 -21.30
N GLY A 90 -10.36 1.43 -20.11
CA GLY A 90 -10.65 2.63 -19.34
C GLY A 90 -12.07 2.70 -18.74
N ASN A 91 -12.96 1.77 -19.09
CA ASN A 91 -14.33 1.74 -18.59
C ASN A 91 -14.48 0.79 -17.40
N SER A 92 -15.42 1.12 -16.51
CA SER A 92 -15.91 0.19 -15.50
C SER A 92 -17.23 -0.42 -15.97
N LEU A 93 -17.27 -1.74 -16.10
CA LEU A 93 -18.48 -2.50 -16.38
C LEU A 93 -19.14 -2.88 -15.04
N ASN A 94 -20.37 -2.42 -14.82
CA ASN A 94 -21.16 -2.81 -13.66
C ASN A 94 -21.99 -4.07 -13.96
N MET A 95 -21.92 -5.07 -13.08
CA MET A 95 -22.64 -6.35 -13.22
C MET A 95 -23.29 -6.79 -11.91
N THR A 96 -24.39 -7.52 -12.01
CA THR A 96 -24.97 -8.24 -10.88
C THR A 96 -25.03 -9.74 -11.18
N PHE A 97 -24.47 -10.54 -10.28
CA PHE A 97 -24.64 -11.99 -10.25
C PHE A 97 -25.84 -12.32 -9.35
N SER A 98 -26.93 -12.80 -9.95
CA SER A 98 -28.05 -13.41 -9.22
C SER A 98 -27.84 -14.92 -9.22
N VAL A 99 -27.73 -15.51 -8.04
CA VAL A 99 -27.31 -16.90 -7.89
C VAL A 99 -28.39 -17.71 -7.18
N ASP A 100 -28.73 -18.87 -7.75
CA ASP A 100 -29.73 -19.78 -7.18
C ASP A 100 -29.08 -20.71 -6.15
N SER A 101 -29.76 -20.92 -5.02
CA SER A 101 -29.34 -21.90 -4.01
C SER A 101 -29.43 -23.31 -4.57
N GLY A 102 -28.39 -24.12 -4.39
CA GLY A 102 -28.33 -25.50 -4.85
C GLY A 102 -26.90 -26.06 -4.82
N VAL A 103 -26.75 -27.36 -4.59
CA VAL A 103 -25.44 -28.01 -4.57
C VAL A 103 -25.21 -28.74 -5.89
N GLU A 104 -24.17 -28.35 -6.65
CA GLU A 104 -23.66 -29.16 -7.76
C GLU A 104 -23.11 -30.48 -7.20
N GLY A 105 -23.81 -31.59 -7.49
CA GLY A 105 -23.41 -32.93 -7.06
C GLY A 105 -23.54 -33.15 -5.55
N ASN A 106 -24.71 -33.59 -5.08
CA ASN A 106 -24.90 -34.05 -3.70
C ASN A 106 -23.96 -35.22 -3.39
N LEU A 107 -22.84 -34.94 -2.73
CA LEU A 107 -21.93 -35.94 -2.19
C LEU A 107 -22.13 -36.09 -0.68
N PHE A 108 -22.22 -37.33 -0.24
CA PHE A 108 -22.30 -37.65 1.19
C PHE A 108 -20.98 -38.20 1.68
N SER A 109 -20.34 -37.48 2.61
CA SER A 109 -19.07 -37.93 3.18
C SER A 109 -19.25 -39.25 3.93
N SER A 110 -18.50 -40.28 3.50
CA SER A 110 -18.39 -41.54 4.22
C SER A 110 -17.38 -41.42 5.36
N ASP A 111 -17.68 -42.03 6.51
CA ASP A 111 -16.77 -42.03 7.66
C ASP A 111 -15.59 -43.00 7.42
N PHE A 112 -14.38 -42.44 7.38
CA PHE A 112 -13.14 -43.17 7.15
C PHE A 112 -12.11 -42.88 8.24
N SER A 113 -11.34 -43.89 8.62
CA SER A 113 -10.21 -43.69 9.53
C SER A 113 -9.18 -42.71 8.95
N LYS A 114 -8.48 -41.97 9.82
CA LYS A 114 -7.44 -40.99 9.42
C LYS A 114 -6.42 -41.59 8.45
N SER A 115 -5.98 -42.83 8.67
CA SER A 115 -5.02 -43.51 7.79
C SER A 115 -5.58 -43.79 6.41
N LYS A 116 -6.87 -44.16 6.31
CA LYS A 116 -7.52 -44.46 5.03
C LYS A 116 -7.78 -43.17 4.24
N ARG A 117 -8.25 -42.11 4.92
CA ARG A 117 -8.41 -40.78 4.31
C ARG A 117 -7.09 -40.23 3.76
N LYS A 118 -5.99 -40.37 4.50
CA LYS A 118 -4.64 -39.96 4.02
C LYS A 118 -4.23 -40.71 2.74
N LYS A 119 -4.55 -42.01 2.63
CA LYS A 119 -4.27 -42.78 1.41
C LYS A 119 -5.09 -42.28 0.23
N PHE A 120 -6.37 -41.96 0.43
CA PHE A 120 -7.22 -41.43 -0.62
C PHE A 120 -6.78 -40.04 -1.09
N ILE A 121 -6.42 -39.14 -0.17
CA ILE A 121 -5.86 -37.83 -0.52
C ILE A 121 -4.63 -38.00 -1.41
N LYS A 122 -3.70 -38.89 -1.04
CA LYS A 122 -2.52 -39.17 -1.86
C LYS A 122 -2.89 -39.69 -3.25
N SER A 123 -3.88 -40.58 -3.36
CA SER A 123 -4.35 -41.06 -4.67
C SER A 123 -5.02 -39.96 -5.49
N VAL A 124 -5.70 -39.00 -4.86
CA VAL A 124 -6.24 -37.81 -5.53
C VAL A 124 -5.09 -36.95 -6.05
N GLU A 125 -4.07 -36.66 -5.23
CA GLU A 125 -2.87 -35.93 -5.65
C GLU A 125 -2.17 -36.63 -6.83
N GLU A 126 -2.03 -37.96 -6.79
CA GLU A 126 -1.47 -38.75 -7.90
C GLU A 126 -2.29 -38.62 -9.19
N LYS A 127 -3.62 -38.51 -9.11
CA LYS A 127 -4.51 -38.29 -10.27
C LYS A 127 -4.41 -36.87 -10.83
N PHE A 128 -4.32 -35.86 -9.96
CA PHE A 128 -4.16 -34.48 -10.37
C PHE A 128 -2.76 -34.21 -10.93
N PHE A 129 -1.70 -34.72 -10.31
CA PHE A 129 -0.31 -34.46 -10.73
C PHE A 129 0.17 -35.38 -11.85
N LYS A 130 -0.37 -36.60 -11.93
CA LYS A 130 0.12 -37.65 -12.83
C LYS A 130 1.64 -37.88 -12.60
N ASP A 131 2.38 -38.23 -13.65
CA ASP A 131 3.83 -38.41 -13.60
C ASP A 131 4.61 -37.12 -13.89
N HIS A 132 4.04 -35.95 -13.57
CA HIS A 132 4.69 -34.67 -13.86
C HIS A 132 6.05 -34.56 -13.14
N PRO A 133 7.14 -34.14 -13.84
CA PRO A 133 8.48 -34.03 -13.25
C PRO A 133 8.55 -33.11 -12.03
N SER A 134 7.77 -32.03 -12.03
CA SER A 134 7.75 -31.04 -10.95
C SER A 134 6.69 -31.28 -9.88
N LYS A 135 6.10 -32.49 -9.79
CA LYS A 135 5.05 -32.78 -8.80
C LYS A 135 5.48 -32.51 -7.35
N ASP A 136 6.77 -32.68 -7.04
CA ASP A 136 7.33 -32.41 -5.71
C ASP A 136 7.44 -30.91 -5.39
N LYS A 137 7.21 -30.03 -6.40
CA LYS A 137 7.18 -28.56 -6.26
C LYS A 137 5.76 -28.01 -6.11
N VAL A 138 4.76 -28.88 -6.08
CA VAL A 138 3.36 -28.50 -5.94
C VAL A 138 2.78 -29.08 -4.66
N GLN A 139 1.97 -28.28 -3.96
CA GLN A 139 1.28 -28.68 -2.75
C GLN A 139 -0.21 -28.37 -2.83
N LEU A 140 -1.06 -29.34 -2.48
CA LEU A 140 -2.49 -29.11 -2.22
C LEU A 140 -2.66 -28.55 -0.80
N LEU A 141 -3.16 -27.31 -0.70
CA LEU A 141 -3.20 -26.57 0.57
C LEU A 141 -4.41 -26.91 1.46
N ASN A 142 -5.55 -27.19 0.85
CA ASN A 142 -6.85 -27.36 1.52
C ASN A 142 -7.43 -28.78 1.34
N GLN A 143 -6.64 -29.80 1.69
CA GLN A 143 -7.00 -31.22 1.57
C GLN A 143 -8.28 -31.61 2.33
N ASP A 144 -8.69 -30.80 3.32
CA ASP A 144 -9.90 -30.98 4.12
C ASP A 144 -11.19 -30.81 3.31
N GLN A 145 -11.16 -30.03 2.23
CA GLN A 145 -12.30 -29.77 1.35
C GLN A 145 -12.72 -31.00 0.54
N LEU A 146 -11.83 -31.99 0.39
CA LEU A 146 -12.12 -33.23 -0.33
C LEU A 146 -13.19 -34.07 0.38
N ILE A 147 -14.22 -34.44 -0.38
CA ILE A 147 -15.31 -35.31 0.04
C ILE A 147 -15.12 -36.68 -0.62
N PHE A 148 -15.15 -37.74 0.20
CA PHE A 148 -15.07 -39.12 -0.24
C PHE A 148 -16.39 -39.84 0.07
N GLU A 149 -17.04 -40.38 -0.95
CA GLU A 149 -18.28 -41.15 -0.84
C GLU A 149 -18.07 -42.58 -1.35
N THR A 150 -18.42 -43.58 -0.54
CA THR A 150 -18.41 -44.98 -0.97
C THR A 150 -19.62 -45.29 -1.83
N GLN A 151 -19.40 -45.69 -3.08
CA GLN A 151 -20.45 -46.13 -3.99
C GLN A 151 -20.88 -47.58 -3.72
N ARG A 152 -22.00 -48.01 -4.31
CA ARG A 152 -22.59 -49.35 -4.08
C ARG A 152 -21.66 -50.51 -4.50
N ASP A 153 -20.83 -50.26 -5.50
CA ASP A 153 -19.80 -51.16 -6.03
C ASP A 153 -18.49 -51.14 -5.21
N LYS A 154 -18.44 -50.35 -4.13
CA LYS A 154 -17.29 -50.07 -3.25
C LYS A 154 -16.22 -49.15 -3.86
N ASN A 155 -16.45 -48.62 -5.06
CA ASN A 155 -15.59 -47.58 -5.62
C ASN A 155 -15.77 -46.28 -4.82
N ILE A 156 -14.75 -45.43 -4.85
CA ILE A 156 -14.74 -44.18 -4.09
C ILE A 156 -15.01 -43.03 -5.04
N LYS A 157 -16.18 -42.40 -4.90
CA LYS A 157 -16.49 -41.15 -5.58
C LYS A 157 -15.87 -40.00 -4.80
N VAL A 158 -15.10 -39.17 -5.50
CA VAL A 158 -14.40 -38.01 -4.93
C VAL A 158 -15.02 -36.75 -5.48
N GLY A 159 -15.27 -35.79 -4.61
CA GLY A 159 -15.53 -34.40 -4.99
C GLY A 159 -14.99 -33.46 -3.94
N SER A 160 -15.50 -32.23 -3.91
CA SER A 160 -15.05 -31.20 -2.99
C SER A 160 -16.20 -30.32 -2.52
N ALA A 161 -16.13 -29.83 -1.28
CA ALA A 161 -17.09 -28.87 -0.74
C ALA A 161 -16.93 -27.45 -1.33
N GLY A 162 -15.75 -27.15 -1.87
CA GLY A 162 -15.39 -25.86 -2.46
C GLY A 162 -14.22 -26.00 -3.44
N PRO A 163 -13.57 -24.90 -3.86
CA PRO A 163 -12.40 -24.98 -4.72
C PRO A 163 -11.24 -25.70 -4.02
N LEU A 164 -10.38 -26.35 -4.80
CA LEU A 164 -9.06 -26.82 -4.34
C LEU A 164 -7.98 -25.80 -4.68
N PHE A 165 -7.03 -25.60 -3.77
CA PHE A 165 -5.93 -24.66 -3.92
C PHE A 165 -4.60 -25.41 -4.03
N PHE A 166 -3.95 -25.29 -5.19
CA PHE A 166 -2.64 -25.87 -5.46
C PHE A 166 -1.59 -24.77 -5.51
N SER A 167 -0.61 -24.81 -4.61
CA SER A 167 0.53 -23.89 -4.64
C SER A 167 1.64 -24.49 -5.50
N ASN A 168 1.98 -23.85 -6.61
CA ASN A 168 3.11 -24.22 -7.46
C ASN A 168 4.31 -23.33 -7.14
N GLN A 169 5.31 -23.89 -6.46
CA GLN A 169 6.52 -23.18 -6.04
C GLN A 169 7.50 -22.91 -7.18
N GLU A 170 7.36 -23.58 -8.33
CA GLU A 170 8.21 -23.37 -9.50
C GLU A 170 7.75 -22.18 -10.33
N THR A 171 6.44 -22.03 -10.55
CA THR A 171 5.87 -20.92 -11.33
C THR A 171 5.34 -19.77 -10.47
N ALA A 172 5.39 -19.91 -9.14
CA ALA A 172 4.82 -19.00 -8.14
C ALA A 172 3.35 -18.64 -8.44
N TYR A 173 2.56 -19.62 -8.85
CA TYR A 173 1.11 -19.48 -8.97
C TYR A 173 0.43 -20.31 -7.89
N LEU A 174 -0.63 -19.75 -7.31
CA LEU A 174 -1.66 -20.47 -6.61
C LEU A 174 -2.79 -20.75 -7.61
N ILE A 175 -3.06 -22.03 -7.84
CA ILE A 175 -4.03 -22.50 -8.83
C ILE A 175 -5.29 -22.94 -8.09
N THR A 176 -6.39 -22.27 -8.38
CA THR A 176 -7.73 -22.59 -7.87
C THR A 176 -8.44 -23.50 -8.86
N ILE A 177 -8.87 -24.68 -8.43
CA ILE A 177 -9.51 -25.69 -9.29
C ILE A 177 -10.89 -26.07 -8.76
N TYR A 178 -11.89 -25.99 -9.64
CA TYR A 178 -13.18 -26.65 -9.51
C TYR A 178 -13.22 -27.84 -10.45
N PHE A 179 -13.74 -28.98 -10.00
CA PHE A 179 -13.81 -30.21 -10.79
C PHE A 179 -15.12 -30.95 -10.53
N GLU A 180 -15.58 -31.70 -11.53
CA GLU A 180 -16.75 -32.57 -11.38
C GLU A 180 -16.39 -33.83 -10.58
N PRO A 181 -17.30 -34.33 -9.71
CA PRO A 181 -17.03 -35.55 -8.96
C PRO A 181 -16.71 -36.76 -9.85
N PHE A 182 -15.66 -37.50 -9.51
CA PHE A 182 -15.17 -38.62 -10.32
C PHE A 182 -14.91 -39.88 -9.48
N ILE A 183 -14.81 -41.05 -10.11
CA ILE A 183 -14.47 -42.31 -9.43
C ILE A 183 -12.95 -42.44 -9.31
N LEU A 184 -12.43 -42.48 -8.09
CA LEU A 184 -10.98 -42.44 -7.80
C LEU A 184 -10.21 -43.58 -8.47
N GLU A 185 -10.79 -44.78 -8.48
CA GLU A 185 -10.16 -45.97 -9.03
C GLU A 185 -10.13 -45.98 -10.56
N GLU A 186 -11.14 -45.40 -11.22
CA GLU A 186 -11.40 -45.59 -12.66
C GLU A 186 -11.09 -44.32 -13.48
N ASP A 187 -11.42 -43.16 -12.95
CA ASP A 187 -11.47 -41.92 -13.71
C ASP A 187 -10.25 -41.03 -13.46
N GLN A 188 -10.07 -40.06 -14.34
CA GLN A 188 -9.23 -38.89 -14.12
C GLN A 188 -10.13 -37.68 -13.82
N PRO A 189 -9.62 -36.65 -13.13
CA PRO A 189 -10.36 -35.40 -12.96
C PRO A 189 -10.70 -34.82 -14.35
N ILE A 190 -12.00 -34.59 -14.61
CA ILE A 190 -12.51 -34.01 -15.85
C ILE A 190 -13.29 -32.72 -15.56
N SER A 191 -13.56 -31.93 -16.60
CA SER A 191 -14.32 -30.67 -16.52
C SER A 191 -13.74 -29.67 -15.51
N MET A 192 -12.41 -29.60 -15.42
CA MET A 192 -11.74 -28.69 -14.51
C MET A 192 -11.91 -27.24 -14.97
N THR A 193 -12.44 -26.40 -14.09
CA THR A 193 -12.40 -24.95 -14.25
C THR A 193 -11.31 -24.39 -13.35
N VAL A 194 -10.42 -23.59 -13.93
CA VAL A 194 -9.20 -23.14 -13.24
C VAL A 194 -9.11 -21.62 -13.20
N SER A 195 -8.54 -21.07 -12.12
CA SER A 195 -8.09 -19.68 -12.03
C SER A 195 -6.69 -19.64 -11.38
N TYR A 196 -5.92 -18.59 -11.66
CA TYR A 196 -4.55 -18.42 -11.19
C TYR A 196 -4.47 -17.19 -10.30
N PHE A 197 -3.71 -17.28 -9.22
CA PHE A 197 -3.31 -16.15 -8.41
C PHE A 197 -1.79 -16.11 -8.39
N GLU A 198 -1.18 -14.95 -8.64
CA GLU A 198 0.27 -14.80 -8.53
C GLU A 198 0.65 -14.73 -7.05
N LEU A 199 1.46 -15.69 -6.60
CA LEU A 199 2.02 -15.63 -5.26
C LEU A 199 3.07 -14.51 -5.20
N PRO A 200 3.24 -13.85 -4.04
CA PRO A 200 4.32 -12.90 -3.84
C PRO A 200 5.66 -13.49 -4.28
N GLU A 201 6.46 -12.69 -5.00
CA GLU A 201 7.76 -13.13 -5.50
C GLU A 201 8.73 -13.36 -4.34
N GLU A 202 8.88 -14.61 -3.91
CA GLU A 202 9.95 -15.02 -3.00
C GLU A 202 11.12 -15.61 -3.81
N GLY A 203 12.21 -14.84 -3.94
CA GLY A 203 13.46 -15.31 -4.55
C GLY A 203 13.87 -14.60 -5.85
N ASP A 204 14.59 -15.31 -6.71
CA ASP A 204 15.14 -14.75 -7.95
C ASP A 204 14.08 -14.62 -9.05
N LYS A 205 13.74 -13.37 -9.40
CA LYS A 205 12.76 -13.03 -10.45
C LYS A 205 13.13 -13.63 -11.80
N GLU A 206 14.41 -13.76 -12.10
CA GLU A 206 14.87 -14.29 -13.38
C GLU A 206 14.61 -15.80 -13.48
N SER A 207 14.95 -16.55 -12.43
CA SER A 207 14.60 -17.97 -12.31
C SER A 207 13.09 -18.20 -12.43
N LEU A 208 12.27 -17.39 -11.76
CA LEU A 208 10.81 -17.46 -11.85
C LEU A 208 10.30 -17.19 -13.27
N ARG A 209 10.82 -16.15 -13.93
CA ARG A 209 10.47 -15.81 -15.31
C ARG A 209 10.83 -16.94 -16.27
N ASN A 210 12.01 -17.54 -16.10
CA ASN A 210 12.47 -18.67 -16.90
C ASN A 210 11.60 -19.91 -16.69
N ALA A 211 11.17 -20.19 -15.45
CA ALA A 211 10.23 -21.28 -15.16
C ALA A 211 8.86 -21.06 -15.83
N ARG A 212 8.30 -19.85 -15.74
CA ARG A 212 7.04 -19.48 -16.41
C ARG A 212 7.16 -19.55 -17.94
N LEU A 213 8.28 -19.11 -18.51
CA LEU A 213 8.55 -19.24 -19.95
C LEU A 213 8.67 -20.70 -20.40
N ALA A 214 9.33 -21.54 -19.61
CA ALA A 214 9.45 -22.98 -19.88
C ALA A 214 8.07 -23.67 -19.84
N ALA A 215 7.23 -23.35 -18.85
CA ALA A 215 5.84 -23.81 -18.80
C ALA A 215 5.05 -23.34 -20.03
N TYR A 216 5.17 -22.07 -20.44
CA TYR A 216 4.51 -21.55 -21.64
C TYR A 216 4.94 -22.25 -22.92
N LYS A 217 6.25 -22.49 -23.14
CA LYS A 217 6.77 -23.16 -24.34
C LYS A 217 6.28 -24.60 -24.52
N ASN A 218 5.91 -25.26 -23.42
CA ASN A 218 5.29 -26.59 -23.46
C ASN A 218 3.75 -26.52 -23.52
N SER A 219 3.17 -25.33 -23.64
CA SER A 219 1.72 -25.14 -23.65
C SER A 219 1.12 -25.19 -25.06
N PRO A 220 -0.11 -25.70 -25.18
CA PRO A 220 -1.09 -25.30 -26.19
C PRO A 220 -0.91 -23.96 -26.89
N SER A 221 -1.00 -22.88 -26.12
CA SER A 221 -1.06 -21.51 -26.62
C SER A 221 0.22 -21.13 -27.34
N TYR A 222 1.38 -21.64 -26.91
CA TYR A 222 2.66 -21.41 -27.59
C TYR A 222 2.62 -21.93 -29.03
N PHE A 223 2.29 -23.20 -29.25
CA PHE A 223 2.28 -23.78 -30.60
C PHE A 223 1.25 -23.10 -31.50
N LEU A 224 0.06 -22.82 -30.98
CA LEU A 224 -0.93 -22.05 -31.73
C LEU A 224 -0.41 -20.64 -32.08
N SER A 225 0.28 -19.97 -31.16
CA SER A 225 0.89 -18.66 -31.44
C SER A 225 1.96 -18.73 -32.54
N GLN A 226 2.76 -19.81 -32.59
CA GLN A 226 3.75 -20.01 -33.66
C GLN A 226 3.07 -20.17 -35.03
N LEU A 227 1.99 -20.95 -35.10
CA LEU A 227 1.18 -21.07 -36.33
C LEU A 227 0.58 -19.73 -36.76
N MET A 228 0.11 -18.93 -35.81
CA MET A 228 -0.48 -17.62 -36.05
C MET A 228 0.52 -16.62 -36.65
N ILE A 229 1.78 -16.65 -36.20
CA ILE A 229 2.86 -15.79 -36.72
C ILE A 229 3.60 -16.40 -37.92
N GLY A 230 3.27 -17.65 -38.29
CA GLY A 230 3.88 -18.37 -39.41
C GLY A 230 5.26 -18.94 -39.13
N ASP A 231 5.68 -19.06 -37.87
CA ASP A 231 6.89 -19.79 -37.50
C ASP A 231 6.58 -21.29 -37.46
N LEU A 232 7.22 -22.02 -38.38
CA LEU A 232 6.97 -23.45 -38.58
C LEU A 232 8.09 -24.34 -38.01
N SER A 233 9.07 -23.77 -37.31
CA SER A 233 10.28 -24.48 -36.85
C SER A 233 10.01 -25.63 -35.87
N GLU A 234 8.94 -25.52 -35.09
CA GLU A 234 8.55 -26.50 -34.05
C GLU A 234 7.67 -27.66 -34.59
N PHE A 235 7.33 -27.64 -35.87
CA PHE A 235 6.41 -28.60 -36.47
C PHE A 235 7.14 -29.60 -37.37
N SER A 236 6.84 -30.88 -37.17
CA SER A 236 7.45 -32.00 -37.91
C SER A 236 6.65 -32.43 -39.13
N SER A 237 5.41 -31.94 -39.26
CA SER A 237 4.57 -32.04 -40.45
C SER A 237 4.19 -30.63 -40.91
N ASP A 238 3.98 -30.45 -42.21
CA ASP A 238 3.59 -29.16 -42.79
C ASP A 238 2.17 -28.76 -42.33
N PRO A 239 2.02 -27.67 -41.55
CA PRO A 239 0.72 -27.31 -40.97
C PRO A 239 -0.23 -26.58 -41.91
N GLN A 240 0.27 -25.98 -43.02
CA GLN A 240 -0.51 -25.13 -43.92
C GLN A 240 -1.46 -24.14 -43.20
N PRO A 241 -0.95 -23.28 -42.28
CA PRO A 241 -1.81 -22.45 -41.45
C PRO A 241 -2.49 -21.34 -42.25
N GLU A 242 -3.80 -21.14 -41.99
CA GLU A 242 -4.58 -20.02 -42.51
C GLU A 242 -5.16 -19.23 -41.33
N VAL A 243 -4.80 -17.95 -41.24
CA VAL A 243 -5.29 -17.01 -40.22
C VAL A 243 -6.26 -16.02 -40.87
N SER A 244 -7.40 -15.79 -40.23
CA SER A 244 -8.40 -14.81 -40.67
C SER A 244 -8.99 -14.04 -39.49
N PHE A 245 -9.35 -12.78 -39.71
CA PHE A 245 -9.92 -11.93 -38.67
C PHE A 245 -11.32 -12.40 -38.26
N SER A 246 -11.62 -12.33 -36.95
CA SER A 246 -13.00 -12.38 -36.45
C SER A 246 -13.70 -11.03 -36.64
N LYS A 247 -15.02 -11.01 -36.41
CA LYS A 247 -15.79 -9.76 -36.26
C LYS A 247 -15.53 -9.07 -34.92
N ILE A 248 -14.92 -9.79 -33.97
CA ILE A 248 -14.61 -9.31 -32.62
C ILE A 248 -13.13 -8.89 -32.60
N PRO A 249 -12.80 -7.63 -32.24
CA PRO A 249 -11.42 -7.19 -32.11
C PRO A 249 -10.62 -8.06 -31.14
N GLY A 250 -9.39 -8.44 -31.52
CA GLY A 250 -8.49 -9.28 -30.73
C GLY A 250 -8.71 -10.79 -30.88
N GLU A 251 -9.71 -11.20 -31.67
CA GLU A 251 -9.99 -12.61 -31.96
C GLU A 251 -9.75 -12.96 -33.42
N TYR A 252 -9.29 -14.19 -33.65
CA TYR A 252 -8.90 -14.69 -34.94
C TYR A 252 -9.41 -16.12 -35.13
N PHE A 253 -9.64 -16.49 -36.40
CA PHE A 253 -9.87 -17.87 -36.80
C PHE A 253 -8.59 -18.43 -37.39
N LEU A 254 -8.13 -19.54 -36.82
CA LEU A 254 -6.97 -20.32 -37.23
C LEU A 254 -7.43 -21.66 -37.82
N LYS A 255 -6.87 -22.02 -38.96
CA LYS A 255 -7.04 -23.32 -39.60
C LYS A 255 -5.67 -23.93 -39.87
N PHE A 256 -5.51 -25.23 -39.64
CA PHE A 256 -4.30 -25.99 -39.96
C PHE A 256 -4.65 -27.45 -40.23
N ASP A 257 -3.75 -28.19 -40.87
CA ASP A 257 -3.94 -29.61 -41.18
C ASP A 257 -3.89 -30.46 -39.90
N THR A 258 -4.93 -31.26 -39.67
CA THR A 258 -5.08 -32.12 -38.48
C THR A 258 -5.00 -33.61 -38.85
N PRO A 259 -4.32 -34.47 -38.06
CA PRO A 259 -3.54 -34.15 -36.86
C PRO A 259 -2.17 -33.54 -37.21
N LEU A 260 -1.82 -32.45 -36.53
CA LEU A 260 -0.54 -31.75 -36.68
C LEU A 260 0.50 -32.33 -35.74
N LYS A 261 1.66 -32.76 -36.27
CA LYS A 261 2.75 -33.33 -35.48
C LYS A 261 3.73 -32.26 -35.00
N ILE A 262 3.88 -32.17 -33.69
CA ILE A 262 4.70 -31.18 -33.00
C ILE A 262 5.95 -31.84 -32.41
N LYS A 263 7.06 -31.12 -32.43
CA LYS A 263 8.31 -31.50 -31.77
C LYS A 263 8.64 -30.46 -30.69
N GLY A 264 8.78 -30.89 -29.45
CA GLY A 264 9.19 -30.00 -28.34
C GLY A 264 10.71 -29.87 -28.22
N GLU A 265 11.18 -28.94 -27.36
CA GLU A 265 12.61 -28.62 -27.14
C GLU A 265 13.48 -29.85 -26.81
N ASN A 266 12.92 -30.86 -26.11
CA ASN A 266 13.63 -32.07 -25.70
C ASN A 266 13.48 -33.27 -26.68
N GLY A 267 13.02 -33.03 -27.91
CA GLY A 267 12.77 -34.09 -28.89
C GLY A 267 11.53 -34.95 -28.59
N ARG A 268 10.74 -34.56 -27.58
CA ARG A 268 9.43 -35.14 -27.31
C ARG A 268 8.51 -34.87 -28.50
N LEU A 269 7.55 -35.77 -28.73
CA LEU A 269 6.58 -35.67 -29.83
C LEU A 269 5.15 -35.55 -29.30
N GLY A 270 4.33 -34.80 -30.04
CA GLY A 270 2.90 -34.65 -29.77
C GLY A 270 2.10 -34.42 -31.04
N ASN A 271 0.78 -34.57 -30.93
CA ASN A 271 -0.19 -34.34 -31.99
C ASN A 271 -1.22 -33.31 -31.52
N MET A 272 -1.66 -32.44 -32.41
CA MET A 272 -2.71 -31.45 -32.18
C MET A 272 -3.79 -31.55 -33.26
N SER A 273 -5.06 -31.58 -32.85
CA SER A 273 -6.25 -31.64 -33.70
C SER A 273 -7.34 -30.74 -33.13
N TYR A 274 -8.26 -30.22 -33.94
CA TYR A 274 -9.37 -29.40 -33.43
C TYR A 274 -10.71 -29.79 -34.02
N LYS A 275 -11.80 -29.42 -33.34
CA LYS A 275 -13.19 -29.64 -33.73
C LYS A 275 -13.72 -28.43 -34.49
N GLY A 276 -14.45 -28.67 -35.57
CA GLY A 276 -15.04 -27.63 -36.42
C GLY A 276 -14.20 -27.28 -37.65
N GLU A 277 -14.61 -26.27 -38.43
CA GLU A 277 -13.90 -25.87 -39.66
C GLU A 277 -12.65 -25.02 -39.37
N LYS A 278 -12.74 -24.13 -38.39
CA LYS A 278 -11.67 -23.25 -37.92
C LYS A 278 -11.71 -23.16 -36.40
N LEU A 279 -10.54 -23.05 -35.77
CA LEU A 279 -10.38 -22.82 -34.34
C LEU A 279 -10.38 -21.31 -34.05
N GLN A 280 -11.15 -20.87 -33.07
CA GLN A 280 -11.14 -19.47 -32.63
C GLN A 280 -10.09 -19.27 -31.53
N VAL A 281 -9.18 -18.31 -31.73
CA VAL A 281 -8.03 -18.04 -30.87
C VAL A 281 -7.84 -16.54 -30.65
N LYS A 282 -7.18 -16.21 -29.54
CA LYS A 282 -6.64 -14.86 -29.28
C LYS A 282 -5.28 -14.69 -29.95
N LEU A 283 -4.78 -13.45 -30.04
CA LEU A 283 -3.48 -13.14 -30.66
C LEU A 283 -2.31 -13.91 -30.02
N ASN A 284 -2.37 -14.17 -28.72
CA ASN A 284 -1.36 -14.93 -27.99
C ASN A 284 -1.51 -16.47 -28.17
N GLY A 285 -2.34 -16.92 -29.10
CA GLY A 285 -2.58 -18.32 -29.37
C GLY A 285 -3.51 -19.02 -28.37
N SER A 286 -4.04 -18.34 -27.36
CA SER A 286 -4.97 -19.00 -26.42
C SER A 286 -6.31 -19.30 -27.11
N PRO A 287 -6.83 -20.54 -27.03
CA PRO A 287 -8.11 -20.88 -27.63
C PRO A 287 -9.27 -20.25 -26.85
N ASN A 288 -10.26 -19.72 -27.56
CA ASN A 288 -11.48 -19.18 -26.95
C ASN A 288 -12.30 -20.28 -26.28
N GLU A 289 -12.35 -21.46 -26.89
CA GLU A 289 -13.02 -22.64 -26.37
C GLU A 289 -12.01 -23.80 -26.31
N PRO A 290 -11.30 -23.98 -25.18
CA PRO A 290 -10.23 -24.98 -25.06
C PRO A 290 -10.69 -26.42 -25.36
N GLY A 291 -11.96 -26.76 -25.10
CA GLY A 291 -12.54 -28.08 -25.37
C GLY A 291 -12.69 -28.44 -26.85
N ASN A 292 -12.54 -27.46 -27.75
CA ASN A 292 -12.51 -27.70 -29.20
C ASN A 292 -11.13 -28.12 -29.70
N LEU A 293 -10.14 -28.20 -28.82
CA LEU A 293 -8.77 -28.50 -29.18
C LEU A 293 -8.32 -29.76 -28.44
N ASP A 294 -7.98 -30.77 -29.22
CA ASP A 294 -7.54 -32.08 -28.77
C ASP A 294 -6.02 -32.20 -29.01
N TRP A 295 -5.29 -32.63 -27.99
CA TRP A 295 -3.83 -32.69 -28.02
C TRP A 295 -3.35 -33.88 -27.22
N GLU A 296 -2.41 -34.63 -27.78
CA GLU A 296 -1.88 -35.86 -27.19
C GLU A 296 -0.38 -36.00 -27.42
N GLY A 297 0.37 -36.41 -26.40
CA GLY A 297 1.79 -36.71 -26.51
C GLY A 297 2.63 -36.16 -25.36
N GLN A 298 3.94 -36.37 -25.43
CA GLN A 298 4.87 -36.06 -24.34
C GLN A 298 5.32 -34.58 -24.32
N VAL A 299 4.99 -33.81 -25.36
CA VAL A 299 5.41 -32.39 -25.51
C VAL A 299 4.59 -31.45 -24.63
N PHE A 300 3.38 -31.85 -24.24
CA PHE A 300 2.42 -30.92 -23.67
C PHE A 300 2.44 -30.93 -22.15
N GLU A 301 2.52 -29.73 -21.57
CA GLU A 301 2.05 -29.49 -20.22
C GLU A 301 0.57 -29.11 -20.26
N GLY A 302 -0.28 -30.11 -20.51
CA GLY A 302 -1.73 -29.94 -20.55
C GLY A 302 -2.37 -29.85 -19.15
N ASN A 303 -1.57 -29.98 -18.09
CA ASN A 303 -2.06 -29.88 -16.73
C ASN A 303 -1.97 -28.44 -16.23
N PRO A 304 -3.10 -27.76 -15.99
CA PRO A 304 -3.12 -26.36 -15.60
C PRO A 304 -2.42 -26.09 -14.25
N ILE A 305 -2.22 -27.10 -13.40
CA ILE A 305 -1.45 -26.98 -12.15
C ILE A 305 0.02 -26.59 -12.40
N PHE A 306 0.59 -27.04 -13.50
CA PHE A 306 1.99 -26.79 -13.87
C PHE A 306 2.13 -25.75 -15.00
N GLY A 307 1.01 -25.23 -15.49
CA GLY A 307 0.96 -24.28 -16.60
C GLY A 307 1.08 -22.81 -16.17
N VAL A 308 0.77 -21.95 -17.14
CA VAL A 308 0.64 -20.50 -16.97
C VAL A 308 -0.75 -20.06 -17.43
N PRO A 309 -1.30 -18.96 -16.88
CA PRO A 309 -2.60 -18.44 -17.31
C PRO A 309 -2.60 -18.04 -18.79
N HIS A 310 -3.78 -18.06 -19.43
CA HIS A 310 -3.98 -17.57 -20.80
C HIS A 310 -3.60 -16.10 -20.98
N THR A 311 -3.52 -15.31 -19.92
CA THR A 311 -3.11 -13.91 -19.96
C THR A 311 -1.60 -13.71 -19.83
N PHE A 312 -0.81 -14.79 -19.69
CA PHE A 312 0.64 -14.72 -19.57
C PHE A 312 1.29 -14.03 -20.80
N ASN A 313 2.05 -12.97 -20.55
CA ASN A 313 2.73 -12.20 -21.59
C ASN A 313 4.11 -12.81 -21.90
N ALA A 314 4.11 -13.84 -22.73
CA ALA A 314 5.32 -14.54 -23.12
C ALA A 314 6.31 -13.67 -23.91
N ALA A 315 5.82 -12.77 -24.77
CA ALA A 315 6.67 -11.86 -25.55
C ALA A 315 7.46 -10.91 -24.64
N LYS A 316 6.78 -10.26 -23.69
CA LYS A 316 7.43 -9.43 -22.66
C LYS A 316 8.42 -10.26 -21.85
N SER A 317 8.02 -11.44 -21.39
CA SER A 317 8.86 -12.32 -20.58
C SER A 317 10.13 -12.74 -21.33
N PHE A 318 10.03 -13.08 -22.62
CA PHE A 318 11.17 -13.47 -23.45
C PHE A 318 12.13 -12.29 -23.69
N GLN A 319 11.61 -11.09 -23.95
CA GLN A 319 12.45 -9.90 -24.10
C GLN A 319 13.18 -9.57 -22.80
N LEU A 320 12.50 -9.63 -21.66
CA LEU A 320 13.10 -9.42 -20.34
C LEU A 320 14.16 -10.46 -19.98
N ALA A 321 13.96 -11.72 -20.35
CA ALA A 321 14.94 -12.79 -20.10
C ALA A 321 16.25 -12.60 -20.91
N ASN A 322 16.18 -11.93 -22.05
CA ASN A 322 17.35 -11.65 -22.90
C ASN A 322 17.88 -10.22 -22.74
N LEU A 323 17.31 -9.42 -21.84
CA LEU A 323 17.70 -8.04 -21.63
C LEU A 323 18.87 -7.96 -20.65
N GLU A 324 19.99 -7.42 -21.11
CA GLU A 324 21.12 -7.10 -20.22
C GLU A 324 20.75 -5.93 -19.30
N LYS A 325 20.73 -6.20 -17.99
CA LYS A 325 20.44 -5.20 -16.96
C LYS A 325 21.72 -4.45 -16.59
N ASN A 326 21.97 -3.33 -17.28
CA ASN A 326 23.07 -2.42 -17.01
C ASN A 326 22.54 -1.01 -16.67
N ALA A 327 23.45 -0.12 -16.27
CA ALA A 327 23.09 1.23 -15.83
C ALA A 327 22.28 2.01 -16.88
N GLU A 328 22.66 1.94 -18.15
CA GLU A 328 21.98 2.66 -19.23
C GLU A 328 20.54 2.18 -19.44
N VAL A 329 20.32 0.86 -19.35
CA VAL A 329 19.01 0.24 -19.58
C VAL A 329 18.07 0.44 -18.39
N MET A 330 18.62 0.56 -17.18
CA MET A 330 17.89 0.67 -15.92
C MET A 330 17.64 2.12 -15.45
N GLU A 331 17.95 3.12 -16.27
CA GLU A 331 17.74 4.53 -15.90
C GLU A 331 16.25 4.85 -15.76
N GLU A 332 15.92 5.53 -14.65
CA GLU A 332 14.59 6.05 -14.32
C GLU A 332 14.62 7.58 -14.31
N ARG A 333 13.60 8.21 -14.90
CA ARG A 333 13.43 9.66 -14.88
C ARG A 333 12.07 10.01 -14.34
N VAL A 334 12.01 10.95 -13.41
CA VAL A 334 10.79 11.35 -12.72
C VAL A 334 10.35 12.72 -13.21
N TYR A 335 9.05 12.90 -13.42
CA TYR A 335 8.40 14.19 -13.66
C TYR A 335 7.13 14.30 -12.82
N LEU A 336 6.89 15.47 -12.22
CA LEU A 336 5.73 15.71 -11.36
C LEU A 336 4.85 16.82 -11.94
N HIS A 337 3.55 16.54 -12.08
CA HIS A 337 2.54 17.53 -12.43
C HIS A 337 1.65 17.79 -11.22
N THR A 338 1.56 19.05 -10.78
CA THR A 338 0.64 19.45 -9.70
C THR A 338 -0.57 20.20 -10.24
N ASP A 339 -1.65 20.27 -9.46
CA ASP A 339 -2.86 21.01 -9.83
C ASP A 339 -2.62 22.52 -10.03
N ARG A 340 -1.70 23.12 -9.26
CA ARG A 340 -1.23 24.51 -9.43
C ARG A 340 0.17 24.71 -8.84
N ARG A 341 0.68 25.95 -8.83
CA ARG A 341 2.06 26.27 -8.38
C ARG A 341 2.13 27.18 -7.15
N HIS A 342 0.98 27.60 -6.62
CA HIS A 342 0.91 28.37 -5.38
C HIS A 342 -0.30 27.95 -4.55
N TYR A 343 -0.15 28.02 -3.24
CA TYR A 343 -1.08 27.46 -2.26
C TYR A 343 -1.18 28.36 -1.03
N TRP A 344 -2.24 28.19 -0.26
CA TRP A 344 -2.41 28.74 1.07
C TRP A 344 -2.15 27.65 2.13
N PRO A 345 -1.84 28.05 3.38
CA PRO A 345 -1.79 27.13 4.52
C PRO A 345 -3.11 26.35 4.67
N GLY A 346 -3.02 25.11 5.17
CA GLY A 346 -4.18 24.21 5.32
C GLY A 346 -4.70 23.57 4.03
N GLU A 347 -4.14 23.89 2.86
CA GLU A 347 -4.55 23.29 1.59
C GLU A 347 -3.82 21.97 1.26
N HIS A 348 -4.24 21.31 0.18
CA HIS A 348 -3.54 20.15 -0.36
C HIS A 348 -2.83 20.51 -1.67
N ILE A 349 -1.58 20.08 -1.80
CA ILE A 349 -0.86 20.05 -3.08
C ILE A 349 -1.23 18.73 -3.75
N PHE A 350 -2.05 18.76 -4.79
CA PHE A 350 -2.37 17.55 -5.55
C PHE A 350 -1.32 17.31 -6.62
N PHE A 351 -0.91 16.06 -6.83
CA PHE A 351 0.09 15.74 -7.84
C PHE A 351 -0.12 14.40 -8.53
N LYS A 352 0.49 14.30 -9.70
CA LYS A 352 0.74 13.06 -10.42
C LYS A 352 2.20 13.01 -10.87
N ALA A 353 2.83 11.88 -10.62
CA ALA A 353 4.15 11.56 -11.12
C ALA A 353 4.09 10.67 -12.36
N TYR A 354 5.03 10.91 -13.26
CA TYR A 354 5.29 10.14 -14.47
C TYR A 354 6.74 9.70 -14.44
N LEU A 355 6.94 8.39 -14.57
CA LEU A 355 8.25 7.79 -14.68
C LEU A 355 8.48 7.35 -16.12
N SER A 356 9.58 7.81 -16.68
CA SER A 356 10.12 7.32 -17.94
C SER A 356 11.28 6.40 -17.65
N TYR A 357 11.35 5.29 -18.37
CA TYR A 357 12.41 4.30 -18.24
C TYR A 357 13.20 4.27 -19.53
N ALA A 358 14.53 4.17 -19.44
CA ALA A 358 15.35 3.99 -20.64
C ALA A 358 14.92 2.76 -21.45
N ASN A 359 14.52 1.68 -20.76
CA ASN A 359 13.78 0.58 -21.34
C ASN A 359 12.44 0.37 -20.64
N SER A 360 11.34 0.67 -21.35
CA SER A 360 9.97 0.56 -20.83
C SER A 360 9.59 -0.84 -20.35
N LEU A 361 10.26 -1.91 -20.83
CA LEU A 361 10.05 -3.27 -20.36
C LEU A 361 10.32 -3.44 -18.87
N LEU A 362 11.24 -2.64 -18.32
CA LEU A 362 11.67 -2.71 -16.93
C LEU A 362 10.78 -1.92 -15.96
N SER A 363 9.75 -1.23 -16.45
CA SER A 363 8.83 -0.43 -15.62
C SER A 363 8.20 -1.18 -14.45
N GLU A 364 8.02 -2.50 -14.57
CA GLU A 364 7.51 -3.36 -13.49
C GLU A 364 8.60 -3.97 -12.60
N ASP A 365 9.83 -4.08 -13.10
CA ASP A 365 10.98 -4.69 -12.40
C ASP A 365 11.77 -3.67 -11.55
N LEU A 366 11.63 -2.39 -11.89
CA LEU A 366 12.33 -1.25 -11.31
C LEU A 366 11.61 -0.70 -10.07
N SER A 367 11.91 0.53 -9.66
CA SER A 367 11.43 1.11 -8.40
C SER A 367 9.92 1.12 -8.26
N LYS A 368 9.43 0.74 -7.06
CA LYS A 368 8.01 0.76 -6.65
C LYS A 368 7.67 1.89 -5.69
N VAL A 369 8.67 2.61 -5.21
CA VAL A 369 8.51 3.72 -4.27
C VAL A 369 8.89 5.03 -4.94
N LEU A 370 7.97 5.99 -4.90
CA LEU A 370 8.26 7.39 -5.19
C LEU A 370 8.30 8.15 -3.87
N HIS A 371 9.41 8.83 -3.61
CA HIS A 371 9.51 9.81 -2.53
C HIS A 371 9.06 11.18 -3.04
N VAL A 372 8.21 11.84 -2.26
CA VAL A 372 7.79 13.22 -2.50
C VAL A 372 8.02 14.04 -1.25
N GLU A 373 8.85 15.07 -1.38
CA GLU A 373 9.30 15.92 -0.28
C GLU A 373 8.92 17.39 -0.54
N LEU A 374 8.37 18.05 0.48
CA LEU A 374 8.28 19.51 0.51
C LEU A 374 9.51 20.04 1.24
N ILE A 375 10.35 20.80 0.54
CA ILE A 375 11.59 21.34 1.08
C ILE A 375 11.59 22.87 1.02
N ASP A 376 12.20 23.53 2.00
CA ASP A 376 12.39 24.98 1.94
C ASP A 376 13.64 25.38 1.14
N THR A 377 13.87 26.69 1.01
CA THR A 377 15.05 27.24 0.30
C THR A 377 16.39 26.93 0.98
N THR A 378 16.40 26.42 2.21
CA THR A 378 17.61 25.97 2.91
C THR A 378 17.90 24.48 2.68
N GLY A 379 16.95 23.75 2.09
CA GLY A 379 16.99 22.30 1.90
C GLY A 379 16.43 21.52 3.08
N TYR A 380 15.79 22.17 4.05
CA TYR A 380 15.13 21.47 5.15
C TYR A 380 13.82 20.83 4.68
N VAL A 381 13.61 19.56 5.02
CA VAL A 381 12.43 18.77 4.63
C VAL A 381 11.30 19.01 5.64
N TRP A 382 10.21 19.58 5.17
CA TRP A 382 9.01 19.88 5.96
C TRP A 382 8.01 18.72 5.97
N ILE A 383 7.85 18.07 4.81
CA ILE A 383 6.93 16.95 4.62
C ILE A 383 7.66 15.91 3.78
N HIS A 384 7.57 14.64 4.15
CA HIS A 384 8.11 13.51 3.40
C HIS A 384 7.07 12.42 3.33
N GLU A 385 6.60 12.13 2.12
CA GLU A 385 5.61 11.10 1.85
C GLU A 385 6.12 10.12 0.82
N VAL A 386 5.64 8.88 0.91
CA VAL A 386 5.91 7.83 -0.08
C VAL A 386 4.63 7.42 -0.79
N VAL A 387 4.73 7.27 -2.10
CA VAL A 387 3.60 6.85 -2.95
C VAL A 387 4.03 5.67 -3.80
N GLU A 388 3.12 4.71 -3.95
CA GLU A 388 3.38 3.52 -4.76
C GLU A 388 3.46 3.89 -6.25
N ILE A 389 4.44 3.33 -6.96
CA ILE A 389 4.57 3.43 -8.41
C ILE A 389 3.90 2.23 -9.06
N ASN A 390 2.90 2.52 -9.88
CA ASN A 390 2.15 1.54 -10.64
C ASN A 390 2.31 1.80 -12.14
N ASN A 391 3.04 0.92 -12.82
CA ASN A 391 3.34 1.02 -14.26
C ASN A 391 3.94 2.38 -14.68
N GLY A 392 4.91 2.86 -13.92
CA GLY A 392 5.54 4.16 -14.16
C GLY A 392 4.66 5.37 -13.87
N LEU A 393 3.53 5.19 -13.17
CA LEU A 393 2.64 6.27 -12.79
C LEU A 393 2.40 6.23 -11.29
N SER A 394 2.28 7.40 -10.68
CA SER A 394 1.89 7.53 -9.29
C SER A 394 1.10 8.83 -9.11
N ALA A 395 0.25 8.94 -8.09
CA ALA A 395 -0.48 10.16 -7.80
C ALA A 395 -0.72 10.27 -6.30
N GLY A 396 -0.85 11.48 -5.81
CA GLY A 396 -0.98 11.73 -4.38
C GLY A 396 -1.32 13.17 -4.06
N GLN A 397 -1.22 13.49 -2.79
CA GLN A 397 -1.49 14.83 -2.25
C GLN A 397 -0.61 15.11 -1.03
N LEU A 398 -0.11 16.33 -0.87
CA LEU A 398 0.54 16.74 0.38
C LEU A 398 -0.36 17.70 1.14
N ALA A 399 -0.72 17.35 2.38
CA ALA A 399 -1.50 18.19 3.26
C ALA A 399 -0.61 19.27 3.91
N LEU A 400 -0.86 20.53 3.60
CA LEU A 400 -0.13 21.65 4.18
C LEU A 400 -0.66 21.95 5.59
N PRO A 401 0.21 22.20 6.58
CA PRO A 401 -0.23 22.56 7.92
C PRO A 401 -0.94 23.92 7.94
N ASP A 402 -1.83 24.12 8.92
CA ASP A 402 -2.57 25.37 9.15
C ASP A 402 -1.62 26.54 9.53
N LEU A 403 -0.58 26.21 10.29
CA LEU A 403 0.46 27.15 10.76
C LEU A 403 1.72 27.12 9.87
N ALA A 404 1.63 26.60 8.64
CA ALA A 404 2.79 26.51 7.75
C ALA A 404 3.41 27.89 7.51
N GLU A 405 4.73 27.99 7.66
CA GLU A 405 5.45 29.19 7.28
C GLU A 405 5.16 29.52 5.80
N THR A 406 4.77 30.77 5.53
CA THR A 406 4.58 31.24 4.15
C THR A 406 5.92 31.54 3.51
N GLY A 407 6.11 31.17 2.26
CA GLY A 407 7.31 31.48 1.51
C GLY A 407 7.47 30.65 0.26
N ASN A 408 8.73 30.54 -0.15
CA ASN A 408 9.18 29.80 -1.31
C ASN A 408 9.61 28.40 -0.89
N PHE A 409 9.08 27.38 -1.56
CA PHE A 409 9.38 25.97 -1.30
C PHE A 409 9.67 25.26 -2.61
N PHE A 410 10.28 24.09 -2.52
CA PHE A 410 10.38 23.17 -3.64
C PHE A 410 9.68 21.88 -3.30
N LEU A 411 9.00 21.33 -4.30
CA LEU A 411 8.48 19.99 -4.28
C LEU A 411 9.48 19.10 -5.01
N ARG A 412 10.10 18.19 -4.27
CA ARG A 412 11.13 17.27 -4.76
C ARG A 412 10.52 15.88 -4.93
N ALA A 413 10.70 15.26 -6.08
CA ALA A 413 10.24 13.91 -6.36
C ALA A 413 11.34 13.05 -6.98
N TYR A 414 11.55 11.86 -6.43
CA TYR A 414 12.60 10.93 -6.86
C TYR A 414 12.27 9.49 -6.48
N THR A 415 12.91 8.53 -7.13
CA THR A 415 13.06 7.16 -6.60
C THR A 415 14.46 7.05 -6.02
N SER A 416 14.70 6.20 -5.02
CA SER A 416 16.07 5.99 -4.54
C SER A 416 16.99 5.62 -5.71
N TRP A 417 16.55 4.74 -6.62
CA TRP A 417 17.35 4.33 -7.76
C TRP A 417 17.68 5.46 -8.74
N SER A 418 16.73 6.37 -9.00
CA SER A 418 16.93 7.46 -9.96
C SER A 418 18.04 8.42 -9.50
N LEU A 419 18.29 8.56 -8.20
CA LEU A 419 19.38 9.39 -7.65
C LEU A 419 20.79 8.92 -8.05
N ASN A 420 20.95 7.70 -8.60
CA ASN A 420 22.21 7.27 -9.20
C ASN A 420 22.52 7.98 -10.53
N TYR A 421 21.55 8.68 -11.12
CA TYR A 421 21.65 9.26 -12.46
C TYR A 421 21.60 10.79 -12.41
N GLU A 422 22.20 11.44 -13.41
CA GLU A 422 22.01 12.88 -13.60
C GLU A 422 20.53 13.21 -13.84
N ARG A 423 20.02 14.28 -13.21
CA ARG A 423 18.59 14.63 -13.22
C ARG A 423 17.67 13.51 -12.69
N GLY A 424 18.21 12.64 -11.83
CA GLY A 424 17.48 11.59 -11.13
C GLY A 424 16.29 12.09 -10.31
N GLU A 425 16.33 13.33 -9.87
CA GLU A 425 15.24 13.99 -9.16
C GLU A 425 14.57 15.08 -9.99
N PHE A 426 13.28 15.30 -9.70
CA PHE A 426 12.52 16.43 -10.20
C PHE A 426 12.28 17.43 -9.08
N ILE A 427 12.67 18.68 -9.31
CA ILE A 427 12.50 19.79 -8.36
C ILE A 427 11.53 20.80 -8.99
N LEU A 428 10.39 21.02 -8.32
CA LEU A 428 9.35 21.94 -8.75
C LEU A 428 9.23 23.11 -7.76
N PRO A 429 9.54 24.36 -8.16
CA PRO A 429 9.30 25.53 -7.31
C PRO A 429 7.81 25.76 -7.08
N ILE A 430 7.42 25.96 -5.82
CA ILE A 430 6.06 26.29 -5.41
C ILE A 430 6.07 27.41 -4.35
N GLN A 431 5.00 28.19 -4.26
CA GLN A 431 4.87 29.26 -3.26
C GLN A 431 3.70 29.00 -2.34
N ILE A 432 3.95 28.99 -1.02
CA ILE A 432 2.89 28.95 -0.01
C ILE A 432 2.73 30.37 0.50
N LEU A 433 1.63 31.05 0.17
CA LEU A 433 1.46 32.47 0.41
C LEU A 433 0.31 32.74 1.37
N ASP A 434 0.28 33.94 1.94
CA ASP A 434 -0.87 34.43 2.68
C ASP A 434 -2.05 34.80 1.74
N HIS A 435 -3.24 35.00 2.31
CA HIS A 435 -4.46 35.29 1.54
C HIS A 435 -4.47 36.67 0.85
N PHE A 436 -3.56 37.58 1.22
CA PHE A 436 -3.39 38.91 0.62
C PHE A 436 -2.34 38.92 -0.51
N SER A 437 -1.60 37.84 -0.67
CA SER A 437 -0.50 37.71 -1.61
C SER A 437 -0.82 36.71 -2.73
N GLN A 438 -0.19 36.90 -3.87
CA GLN A 438 -0.20 35.97 -5.00
C GLN A 438 1.10 36.12 -5.81
N PRO A 439 1.48 35.11 -6.60
CA PRO A 439 2.58 35.26 -7.56
C PRO A 439 2.22 36.29 -8.64
N GLU A 440 3.23 36.91 -9.23
CA GLU A 440 3.08 37.59 -10.52
C GLU A 440 2.78 36.55 -11.61
N ALA A 441 1.74 36.80 -12.41
CA ALA A 441 1.29 35.87 -13.43
C ALA A 441 2.28 35.78 -14.60
N SER A 442 2.55 34.57 -15.07
CA SER A 442 3.39 34.36 -16.26
C SER A 442 2.71 34.91 -17.52
N THR A 443 3.50 35.54 -18.38
CA THR A 443 3.06 36.09 -19.69
C THR A 443 3.47 35.21 -20.88
N GLU A 444 3.93 33.99 -20.64
CA GLU A 444 4.37 33.06 -21.68
C GLU A 444 3.21 32.56 -22.53
N GLU A 445 3.48 32.26 -23.80
CA GLU A 445 2.48 31.65 -24.69
C GLU A 445 2.19 30.21 -24.27
N PHE A 446 0.91 29.82 -24.36
CA PHE A 446 0.52 28.44 -24.07
C PHE A 446 0.96 27.50 -25.19
N GLU A 447 1.67 26.44 -24.81
CA GLU A 447 2.04 25.39 -25.74
C GLU A 447 1.03 24.25 -25.71
N ILE A 448 0.76 23.71 -26.90
CA ILE A 448 -0.22 22.64 -27.10
C ILE A 448 0.42 21.60 -28.02
N LYS A 449 0.42 20.35 -27.58
CA LYS A 449 0.84 19.19 -28.35
C LYS A 449 -0.17 18.06 -28.21
N ASN A 450 -0.77 17.68 -29.34
CA ASN A 450 -1.70 16.55 -29.45
C ASN A 450 -2.97 16.66 -28.59
N VAL A 451 -3.34 17.88 -28.18
CA VAL A 451 -4.54 18.17 -27.38
C VAL A 451 -5.46 19.14 -28.10
N GLY A 452 -6.73 18.79 -28.23
CA GLY A 452 -7.83 19.68 -28.58
C GLY A 452 -8.81 19.81 -27.41
N LEU A 453 -9.34 21.00 -27.19
CA LEU A 453 -10.26 21.26 -26.09
C LEU A 453 -11.39 22.18 -26.53
N PHE A 454 -12.63 21.81 -26.20
CA PHE A 454 -13.80 22.65 -26.46
C PHE A 454 -14.89 22.44 -25.42
N THR A 455 -15.73 23.45 -25.25
CA THR A 455 -16.85 23.46 -24.31
C THR A 455 -18.18 23.41 -25.06
N ASP A 456 -19.25 23.01 -24.37
CA ASP A 456 -20.61 23.04 -24.95
C ASP A 456 -21.17 24.46 -25.11
N LYS A 457 -20.62 25.42 -24.36
CA LYS A 457 -20.97 26.85 -24.41
C LYS A 457 -19.72 27.72 -24.45
N GLN A 458 -19.87 28.94 -24.97
CA GLN A 458 -18.79 29.93 -24.96
C GLN A 458 -18.63 30.62 -23.61
N SER A 459 -19.73 30.76 -22.85
CA SER A 459 -19.75 31.42 -21.55
C SER A 459 -20.63 30.67 -20.55
N TYR A 460 -20.23 30.76 -19.28
CA TYR A 460 -20.88 30.09 -18.15
C TYR A 460 -21.08 31.09 -17.00
N GLY A 461 -22.22 30.96 -16.31
CA GLY A 461 -22.54 31.68 -15.09
C GLY A 461 -21.95 31.04 -13.83
N GLY A 462 -22.08 31.74 -12.70
CA GLY A 462 -21.62 31.21 -11.41
C GLY A 462 -22.42 29.98 -10.98
N LYS A 463 -21.77 29.00 -10.34
CA LYS A 463 -22.33 27.67 -10.01
C LYS A 463 -22.84 26.87 -11.20
N GLU A 464 -22.56 27.29 -12.43
CA GLU A 464 -22.95 26.54 -13.60
C GLU A 464 -22.01 25.35 -13.79
N LYS A 465 -22.59 24.21 -14.21
CA LYS A 465 -21.80 23.05 -14.62
C LYS A 465 -21.22 23.27 -16.01
N VAL A 466 -19.91 23.17 -16.11
CA VAL A 466 -19.17 23.22 -17.37
C VAL A 466 -19.01 21.79 -17.89
N ARG A 467 -19.32 21.59 -19.17
CA ARG A 467 -19.00 20.35 -19.89
C ARG A 467 -17.85 20.60 -20.87
N LEU A 468 -16.68 20.12 -20.47
CA LEU A 468 -15.43 20.21 -21.22
C LEU A 468 -15.22 18.94 -22.03
N ASN A 469 -14.94 19.05 -23.32
CA ASN A 469 -14.67 17.90 -24.18
C ASN A 469 -13.19 17.92 -24.59
N LEU A 470 -12.48 16.89 -24.13
CA LEU A 470 -11.05 16.69 -24.38
C LEU A 470 -10.86 15.79 -25.60
N MET A 471 -10.10 16.25 -26.58
CA MET A 471 -9.68 15.47 -27.75
C MET A 471 -8.17 15.25 -27.70
N ILE A 472 -7.74 14.03 -27.95
CA ILE A 472 -6.31 13.69 -28.04
C ILE A 472 -6.09 13.05 -29.40
N THR A 473 -5.22 13.65 -30.19
CA THR A 473 -4.99 13.21 -31.56
C THR A 473 -3.51 13.18 -31.91
N ASP A 474 -3.13 12.29 -32.82
CA ASP A 474 -1.81 12.30 -33.44
C ASP A 474 -1.64 13.47 -34.43
N GLU A 475 -0.47 13.55 -35.08
CA GLU A 475 -0.18 14.57 -36.11
C GLU A 475 -1.10 14.46 -37.34
N ALA A 476 -1.71 13.29 -37.58
CA ALA A 476 -2.67 13.06 -38.65
C ALA A 476 -4.13 13.38 -38.24
N GLY A 477 -4.37 13.78 -36.99
CA GLY A 477 -5.69 14.09 -36.44
C GLY A 477 -6.50 12.85 -36.04
N LEU A 478 -5.89 11.67 -35.97
CA LEU A 478 -6.55 10.44 -35.52
C LEU A 478 -6.56 10.35 -33.99
N PRO A 479 -7.63 9.85 -33.36
CA PRO A 479 -7.70 9.72 -31.91
C PRO A 479 -6.55 8.87 -31.36
N LEU A 480 -5.92 9.34 -30.29
CA LEU A 480 -4.75 8.70 -29.68
C LEU A 480 -5.08 8.24 -28.25
N SER A 481 -4.70 7.00 -27.93
CA SER A 481 -4.83 6.43 -26.59
C SER A 481 -3.77 7.03 -25.67
N ALA A 482 -4.17 7.57 -24.51
CA ALA A 482 -3.28 8.28 -23.61
C ALA A 482 -3.69 8.18 -22.13
N ASN A 483 -2.72 8.38 -21.23
CA ASN A 483 -2.92 8.53 -19.80
C ASN A 483 -2.48 9.92 -19.33
N LEU A 484 -3.46 10.71 -18.90
CA LEU A 484 -3.35 12.14 -18.68
C LEU A 484 -3.73 12.51 -17.26
N SER A 485 -3.28 13.68 -16.82
CA SER A 485 -3.85 14.40 -15.69
C SER A 485 -4.45 15.70 -16.20
N VAL A 486 -5.54 16.13 -15.58
CA VAL A 486 -6.28 17.34 -15.94
C VAL A 486 -6.50 18.17 -14.68
N ALA A 487 -6.04 19.42 -14.70
CA ALA A 487 -6.28 20.43 -13.68
C ALA A 487 -7.12 21.56 -14.26
N VAL A 488 -8.08 22.08 -13.50
CA VAL A 488 -8.85 23.28 -13.85
C VAL A 488 -8.75 24.29 -12.73
N LEU A 489 -8.30 25.50 -13.05
CA LEU A 489 -8.07 26.60 -12.12
C LEU A 489 -9.01 27.77 -12.38
N ASP A 490 -9.60 28.33 -11.34
CA ASP A 490 -10.32 29.61 -11.39
C ASP A 490 -9.31 30.76 -11.42
N LEU A 491 -9.22 31.46 -12.55
CA LEU A 491 -8.24 32.53 -12.75
C LEU A 491 -8.56 33.82 -11.97
N LYS A 492 -9.73 33.91 -11.32
CA LYS A 492 -9.97 34.98 -10.33
C LYS A 492 -9.18 34.71 -9.06
N GLN A 493 -9.11 33.46 -8.63
CA GLN A 493 -8.54 33.09 -7.34
C GLN A 493 -7.09 32.61 -7.44
N ALA A 494 -6.66 32.12 -8.60
CA ALA A 494 -5.29 31.68 -8.83
C ALA A 494 -4.73 32.25 -10.14
N VAL A 495 -3.43 32.52 -10.15
CA VAL A 495 -2.72 32.92 -11.37
C VAL A 495 -1.98 31.75 -12.00
N TYR A 496 -1.77 31.82 -13.32
CA TYR A 496 -0.90 30.91 -14.04
C TYR A 496 0.57 31.22 -13.74
N VAL A 497 1.34 30.18 -13.44
CA VAL A 497 2.79 30.23 -13.28
C VAL A 497 3.37 29.16 -14.20
N SER A 498 4.21 29.58 -15.14
CA SER A 498 4.81 28.72 -16.16
C SER A 498 5.77 27.68 -15.57
N GLU A 499 5.81 26.50 -16.20
CA GLU A 499 6.77 25.45 -15.87
C GLU A 499 8.13 25.73 -16.52
N LYS A 500 9.22 25.63 -15.74
CA LYS A 500 10.58 25.85 -16.26
C LYS A 500 11.18 24.61 -16.93
N ARG A 501 10.97 23.44 -16.32
CA ARG A 501 11.36 22.15 -16.89
C ARG A 501 10.10 21.46 -17.39
N LYS A 502 9.97 21.36 -18.71
CA LYS A 502 8.81 20.74 -19.35
C LYS A 502 8.87 19.23 -19.21
N ILE A 503 7.69 18.60 -19.30
CA ILE A 503 7.56 17.14 -19.33
C ILE A 503 8.43 16.49 -20.42
N THR A 504 8.59 17.19 -21.56
CA THR A 504 9.42 16.74 -22.68
C THR A 504 10.89 16.72 -22.32
N ASP A 505 11.38 17.72 -21.60
CA ASP A 505 12.81 17.90 -21.34
C ASP A 505 13.27 17.05 -20.17
N GLN A 506 12.40 16.90 -19.16
CA GLN A 506 12.67 16.06 -17.99
C GLN A 506 12.67 14.58 -18.34
N LEU A 507 11.77 14.15 -19.24
CA LEU A 507 11.60 12.74 -19.60
C LEU A 507 12.26 12.37 -20.94
N ALA A 508 12.94 13.31 -21.60
CA ALA A 508 13.72 13.05 -22.81
C ALA A 508 14.85 12.04 -22.52
N GLY A 509 14.99 11.06 -23.42
CA GLY A 509 16.12 10.13 -23.41
C GLY A 509 17.40 10.76 -23.98
N LYS A 510 18.53 10.45 -23.34
CA LYS A 510 19.94 10.80 -23.65
C LYS A 510 20.47 12.09 -23.03
N ILE A 511 20.99 11.94 -21.81
CA ILE A 511 22.26 12.56 -21.45
C ILE A 511 23.14 11.43 -20.87
N LEU A 512 24.16 11.02 -21.63
CA LEU A 512 25.16 10.05 -21.17
C LEU A 512 26.18 10.79 -20.32
N VAL A 513 26.36 10.37 -19.06
CA VAL A 513 27.54 10.72 -18.28
C VAL A 513 28.16 9.46 -17.70
N ASN A 514 29.31 9.12 -18.31
CA ASN A 514 30.36 8.19 -17.88
C ASN A 514 29.95 6.74 -17.52
N GLU A 515 30.92 5.83 -17.64
CA GLU A 515 30.84 4.49 -17.05
C GLU A 515 30.63 4.63 -15.53
N MET A 516 29.38 4.58 -15.06
CA MET A 516 29.06 4.48 -13.65
C MET A 516 29.66 3.18 -13.12
N LYS A 517 30.58 3.29 -12.16
CA LYS A 517 31.31 2.13 -11.63
C LYS A 517 30.63 1.49 -10.44
N ASP A 518 29.90 2.26 -9.63
CA ASP A 518 29.22 1.78 -8.42
C ASP A 518 27.88 2.50 -8.23
N PHE A 519 26.79 1.75 -8.05
CA PHE A 519 25.48 2.30 -7.66
C PHE A 519 25.47 2.54 -6.14
N VAL A 520 25.15 3.76 -5.72
CA VAL A 520 25.12 4.18 -4.30
C VAL A 520 23.74 3.94 -3.70
N TYR A 521 22.69 4.26 -4.46
CA TYR A 521 21.31 4.21 -3.99
C TYR A 521 20.62 2.91 -4.43
N PRO A 522 19.90 2.22 -3.51
CA PRO A 522 19.26 0.95 -3.82
C PRO A 522 17.99 1.10 -4.67
N LEU A 523 17.60 0.01 -5.31
CA LEU A 523 16.30 -0.13 -5.95
C LEU A 523 15.26 -0.58 -4.92
N GLU A 524 14.23 0.22 -4.73
CA GLU A 524 13.21 0.00 -3.69
C GLU A 524 11.99 -0.72 -4.26
N GLN A 525 11.68 -1.89 -3.71
CA GLN A 525 10.45 -2.64 -3.98
C GLN A 525 9.33 -2.36 -2.95
N GLY A 526 9.66 -1.57 -1.93
CA GLY A 526 8.80 -1.12 -0.84
C GLY A 526 9.56 -0.07 -0.03
N PHE A 527 8.86 0.80 0.70
CA PHE A 527 9.52 1.89 1.41
C PHE A 527 10.25 1.37 2.65
N GLU A 528 11.36 2.01 2.99
CA GLU A 528 12.13 1.67 4.19
C GLU A 528 11.90 2.68 5.31
N LEU A 529 11.98 2.21 6.56
CA LEU A 529 12.07 3.09 7.73
C LEU A 529 13.49 3.08 8.27
N SER A 530 13.93 4.21 8.79
CA SER A 530 15.21 4.35 9.46
C SER A 530 14.96 4.77 10.89
N GLY A 531 15.67 4.15 11.83
CA GLY A 531 15.54 4.49 13.23
C GLY A 531 16.88 4.62 13.92
N LYS A 532 16.86 5.30 15.07
CA LYS A 532 18.04 5.53 15.90
C LYS A 532 17.75 5.16 17.35
N LEU A 533 18.60 4.31 17.92
CA LEU A 533 18.61 3.99 19.33
C LEU A 533 19.56 4.92 20.08
N GLN A 534 19.06 5.50 21.17
CA GLN A 534 19.83 6.34 22.06
C GLN A 534 19.67 5.89 23.51
N ASP A 535 20.68 6.16 24.34
CA ASP A 535 20.55 6.03 25.78
C ASP A 535 19.75 7.20 26.38
N ASP A 536 19.60 7.21 27.71
CA ASP A 536 18.85 8.24 28.43
C ASP A 536 19.54 9.63 28.35
N ASP A 537 20.83 9.67 28.00
CA ASP A 537 21.62 10.89 27.78
C ASP A 537 21.62 11.34 26.30
N GLY A 538 20.88 10.63 25.43
CA GLY A 538 20.78 10.92 24.00
C GLY A 538 21.95 10.43 23.16
N GLN A 539 22.88 9.65 23.73
CA GLN A 539 24.03 9.11 22.99
C GLN A 539 23.62 7.86 22.21
N PRO A 540 24.15 7.65 20.98
CA PRO A 540 23.78 6.48 20.20
C PRO A 540 24.26 5.18 20.85
N ILE A 541 23.40 4.15 20.82
CA ILE A 541 23.69 2.87 21.49
C ILE A 541 23.31 1.67 20.62
N GLN A 542 24.15 0.64 20.67
CA GLN A 542 23.86 -0.63 20.02
C GLN A 542 22.80 -1.41 20.81
N GLY A 543 21.84 -2.02 20.13
CA GLY A 543 20.80 -2.81 20.78
C GLY A 543 20.04 -3.74 19.84
N THR A 544 19.24 -4.61 20.44
CA THR A 544 18.25 -5.44 19.73
C THR A 544 16.89 -4.75 19.83
N ILE A 545 16.18 -4.66 18.71
CA ILE A 545 14.85 -4.09 18.61
C ILE A 545 13.87 -5.21 18.20
N GLN A 546 12.74 -5.29 18.88
CA GLN A 546 11.60 -6.11 18.49
C GLN A 546 10.46 -5.18 18.10
N ALA A 547 10.00 -5.32 16.86
CA ALA A 547 8.95 -4.51 16.27
C ALA A 547 7.68 -5.33 16.09
N PHE A 548 6.56 -4.74 16.48
CA PHE A 548 5.21 -5.30 16.40
C PHE A 548 4.34 -4.33 15.60
N ILE A 549 3.89 -4.74 14.42
CA ILE A 549 3.19 -3.88 13.48
C ILE A 549 1.69 -4.24 13.52
N ASN A 550 0.84 -3.22 13.64
CA ASN A 550 -0.62 -3.36 13.76
C ASN A 550 -1.01 -4.44 14.79
N GLY A 551 -0.33 -4.45 15.93
CA GLY A 551 -0.42 -5.52 16.92
C GLY A 551 0.53 -6.67 16.60
N TYR A 552 0.03 -7.81 16.13
CA TYR A 552 0.84 -9.01 15.84
C TYR A 552 0.71 -9.47 14.39
N GLU A 553 0.25 -8.60 13.50
CA GLU A 553 0.13 -8.93 12.07
C GLU A 553 1.49 -9.18 11.43
N ASP A 554 2.51 -8.39 11.83
CA ASP A 554 3.91 -8.62 11.49
C ASP A 554 4.77 -8.42 12.75
N GLU A 555 5.77 -9.29 12.91
CA GLU A 555 6.75 -9.23 14.00
C GLU A 555 8.16 -9.33 13.41
N ARG A 556 8.97 -8.30 13.65
CA ARG A 556 10.35 -8.24 13.15
C ARG A 556 11.36 -8.09 14.28
N LYS A 557 12.52 -8.69 14.10
CA LYS A 557 13.69 -8.53 14.99
C LYS A 557 14.81 -7.83 14.25
N LEU A 558 15.19 -6.66 14.75
CA LEU A 558 16.20 -5.80 14.17
C LEU A 558 17.35 -5.60 15.14
N LYS A 559 18.47 -5.10 14.62
CA LYS A 559 19.62 -4.69 15.43
C LYS A 559 20.10 -3.34 14.95
N SER A 560 20.46 -2.47 15.89
CA SER A 560 21.21 -1.27 15.54
C SER A 560 22.69 -1.59 15.37
N ASP A 561 23.36 -0.75 14.59
CA ASP A 561 24.80 -0.75 14.44
C ASP A 561 25.48 -0.05 15.64
N ASN A 562 26.79 0.15 15.53
CA ASN A 562 27.61 0.85 16.53
C ASN A 562 27.33 2.36 16.61
N THR A 563 26.62 2.94 15.64
CA THR A 563 26.16 4.33 15.63
C THR A 563 24.71 4.46 16.10
N GLY A 564 24.12 3.36 16.58
CA GLY A 564 22.73 3.31 17.05
C GLY A 564 21.70 3.30 15.93
N VAL A 565 22.10 3.34 14.66
CA VAL A 565 21.18 3.35 13.51
C VAL A 565 20.71 1.92 13.21
N PHE A 566 19.42 1.76 12.90
CA PHE A 566 18.84 0.52 12.41
C PHE A 566 17.93 0.81 11.20
N SER A 567 17.92 -0.11 10.24
CA SER A 567 16.99 -0.06 9.11
C SER A 567 15.86 -1.06 9.35
N PHE A 568 14.65 -0.64 8.99
CA PHE A 568 13.47 -1.47 8.89
C PHE A 568 13.28 -1.82 7.40
N PRO A 569 13.43 -3.10 7.01
CA PRO A 569 13.39 -3.49 5.60
C PRO A 569 12.07 -3.17 4.90
N ALA A 570 12.12 -3.11 3.57
CA ALA A 570 11.03 -2.76 2.65
C ALA A 570 9.65 -3.22 3.14
N SER A 571 8.73 -2.25 3.18
CA SER A 571 7.36 -2.40 3.65
C SER A 571 6.40 -1.83 2.61
N ASN A 572 5.21 -2.43 2.51
CA ASN A 572 4.18 -2.05 1.55
C ASN A 572 2.85 -1.76 2.25
N PHE A 573 2.90 -1.29 3.50
CA PHE A 573 1.70 -0.92 4.25
C PHE A 573 1.05 0.29 3.57
N GLU A 574 -0.28 0.28 3.45
CA GLU A 574 -1.05 1.42 2.94
C GLU A 574 -1.68 2.20 4.08
N GLY A 575 -1.81 3.52 3.91
CA GLY A 575 -2.52 4.36 4.87
C GLY A 575 -1.80 4.51 6.22
N GLU A 576 -2.57 4.82 7.26
CA GLU A 576 -2.06 4.92 8.63
C GLU A 576 -1.79 3.53 9.20
N PHE A 577 -0.63 3.34 9.83
CA PHE A 577 -0.27 2.11 10.52
C PHE A 577 0.54 2.40 11.79
N GLU A 578 0.60 1.43 12.70
CA GLU A 578 1.23 1.59 14.00
C GLU A 578 2.36 0.58 14.20
N ILE A 579 3.52 1.06 14.67
CA ILE A 579 4.63 0.20 15.08
C ILE A 579 4.89 0.35 16.58
N ASN A 580 4.82 -0.77 17.30
CA ASN A 580 5.27 -0.87 18.68
C ASN A 580 6.70 -1.43 18.72
N LEU A 581 7.65 -0.62 19.18
CA LEU A 581 9.05 -0.99 19.30
C LEU A 581 9.45 -1.25 20.76
N LYS A 582 10.10 -2.39 20.98
CA LYS A 582 10.79 -2.72 22.23
C LYS A 582 12.28 -2.86 21.96
N ALA A 583 13.09 -1.99 22.56
CA ALA A 583 14.54 -2.04 22.41
C ALA A 583 15.25 -2.49 23.70
N THR A 584 16.34 -3.22 23.52
CA THR A 584 17.22 -3.69 24.61
C THR A 584 18.67 -3.45 24.24
N GLY A 585 19.45 -2.92 25.18
CA GLY A 585 20.88 -2.69 25.01
C GLY A 585 21.70 -3.99 25.10
N PRO A 586 23.03 -3.90 25.00
CA PRO A 586 23.90 -5.08 24.91
C PRO A 586 23.89 -5.94 26.18
N TYR A 587 23.52 -5.35 27.32
CA TYR A 587 23.39 -6.02 28.62
C TYR A 587 21.93 -6.29 29.00
N ASN A 588 21.03 -6.34 28.00
CA ASN A 588 19.62 -6.63 28.15
C ASN A 588 18.83 -5.60 29.00
N GLN A 589 19.37 -4.39 29.14
CA GLN A 589 18.67 -3.25 29.74
C GLN A 589 17.66 -2.65 28.74
N PRO A 590 16.45 -2.25 29.16
CA PRO A 590 15.47 -1.64 28.26
C PRO A 590 15.97 -0.27 27.78
N ILE A 591 15.83 0.00 26.48
CA ILE A 591 16.11 1.30 25.86
C ILE A 591 14.78 1.96 25.51
N ARG A 592 14.58 3.20 25.95
CA ARG A 592 13.32 3.94 25.76
C ARG A 592 13.44 5.06 24.75
N THR A 593 14.63 5.61 24.51
CA THR A 593 14.86 6.66 23.53
C THR A 593 15.06 6.03 22.15
N ILE A 594 13.97 5.96 21.38
CA ILE A 594 13.96 5.44 20.01
C ILE A 594 13.42 6.54 19.10
N GLN A 595 14.09 6.78 17.98
CA GLN A 595 13.57 7.57 16.86
C GLN A 595 13.28 6.62 15.70
N LEU A 596 12.23 6.89 14.94
CA LEU A 596 11.82 6.10 13.78
C LEU A 596 11.08 7.02 12.80
N ASP A 597 11.60 7.10 11.57
CA ASP A 597 11.06 7.92 10.50
C ASP A 597 11.15 7.18 9.15
N LEU A 598 10.47 7.71 8.12
CA LEU A 598 10.69 7.28 6.75
C LEU A 598 12.15 7.51 6.37
N LYS A 599 12.76 6.54 5.67
CA LYS A 599 14.13 6.68 5.21
C LYS A 599 14.18 7.70 4.07
N SER A 600 14.87 8.82 4.30
CA SER A 600 15.14 9.85 3.30
C SER A 600 16.47 9.60 2.60
N TYR A 601 16.57 9.96 1.32
CA TYR A 601 17.81 9.89 0.55
C TYR A 601 18.28 11.31 0.16
N PRO A 602 19.32 11.84 0.82
CA PRO A 602 19.84 13.17 0.47
C PRO A 602 20.51 13.12 -0.91
N SER A 603 20.27 14.13 -1.76
CA SER A 603 21.03 14.31 -3.01
C SER A 603 22.43 14.85 -2.72
N GLU A 604 23.42 14.44 -3.53
CA GLU A 604 24.78 15.03 -3.47
C GLU A 604 24.82 16.48 -3.98
N GLU A 605 24.00 16.82 -4.99
CA GLU A 605 23.87 18.16 -5.56
C GLU A 605 22.40 18.57 -5.71
N LEU A 606 21.80 19.09 -4.62
CA LEU A 606 20.44 19.61 -4.64
C LEU A 606 20.40 20.97 -5.39
N ASP A 607 19.90 21.01 -6.63
CA ASP A 607 19.82 22.24 -7.43
C ASP A 607 18.63 23.14 -7.00
N LEU A 608 18.82 23.88 -5.92
CA LEU A 608 17.86 24.87 -5.40
C LEU A 608 17.96 26.25 -6.07
N ASN A 609 18.66 26.38 -7.21
CA ASN A 609 18.89 27.67 -7.86
C ASN A 609 17.72 28.12 -8.75
N SER A 610 16.60 27.42 -8.73
CA SER A 610 15.44 27.74 -9.56
C SER A 610 14.75 29.03 -9.05
N PRO A 611 14.60 30.08 -9.89
CA PRO A 611 13.96 31.32 -9.45
C PRO A 611 12.48 31.13 -9.12
N PHE A 612 11.96 31.96 -8.22
CA PHE A 612 10.53 32.05 -7.90
C PHE A 612 9.91 33.27 -8.59
N PRO A 613 8.62 33.25 -8.94
CA PRO A 613 7.90 34.46 -9.34
C PRO A 613 7.88 35.50 -8.21
N ASP A 614 7.87 36.77 -8.58
CA ASP A 614 7.72 37.86 -7.62
C ASP A 614 6.34 37.79 -6.94
N VAL A 615 6.27 38.19 -5.67
CA VAL A 615 5.01 38.20 -4.90
C VAL A 615 4.35 39.56 -4.98
N VAL A 616 3.12 39.61 -5.45
CA VAL A 616 2.30 40.82 -5.60
C VAL A 616 1.07 40.77 -4.69
N LYS A 617 0.50 41.93 -4.36
CA LYS A 617 -0.74 42.00 -3.58
C LYS A 617 -1.94 41.57 -4.41
N ARG A 618 -2.74 40.67 -3.87
CA ARG A 618 -4.00 40.21 -4.44
C ARG A 618 -4.96 41.38 -4.69
N GLY A 619 -5.62 41.35 -5.84
CA GLY A 619 -6.60 42.36 -6.24
C GLY A 619 -6.04 43.63 -6.89
N THR A 620 -4.72 43.70 -7.09
CA THR A 620 -4.07 44.81 -7.81
C THR A 620 -2.98 44.29 -8.74
N PRO A 621 -3.14 44.45 -10.05
CA PRO A 621 -4.05 43.75 -10.97
C PRO A 621 -3.66 42.26 -11.19
N PRO A 622 -4.58 41.34 -11.60
CA PRO A 622 -5.97 41.53 -12.01
C PRO A 622 -6.98 40.83 -11.06
N ASP A 623 -7.83 41.62 -10.38
CA ASP A 623 -9.26 41.35 -10.05
C ASP A 623 -9.67 42.10 -8.76
N LYS A 624 -10.39 43.22 -8.93
CA LYS A 624 -10.86 44.09 -7.82
C LYS A 624 -12.04 43.49 -7.04
N SER A 625 -12.59 42.35 -7.46
CA SER A 625 -13.79 41.73 -6.85
C SER A 625 -13.47 40.83 -5.66
N ILE A 626 -12.22 40.41 -5.49
CA ILE A 626 -11.78 39.63 -4.33
C ILE A 626 -11.44 40.59 -3.20
N ARG A 627 -12.26 40.56 -2.15
CA ARG A 627 -11.93 41.22 -0.89
C ARG A 627 -11.19 40.20 -0.02
N PRO A 628 -9.89 40.35 0.24
CA PRO A 628 -9.21 39.48 1.18
C PRO A 628 -9.87 39.60 2.56
N ILE A 629 -9.92 38.49 3.30
CA ILE A 629 -10.45 38.48 4.67
C ILE A 629 -9.61 39.47 5.47
N SER A 630 -10.23 40.49 6.06
CA SER A 630 -9.47 41.49 6.84
C SER A 630 -8.78 40.78 8.01
N PRO A 631 -7.54 41.16 8.36
CA PRO A 631 -6.92 40.65 9.57
C PRO A 631 -7.82 40.99 10.75
N LEU A 632 -7.88 40.06 11.70
CA LEU A 632 -8.45 40.31 13.03
C LEU A 632 -7.86 41.63 13.55
N GLU A 633 -8.71 42.58 13.97
CA GLU A 633 -8.22 43.83 14.56
C GLU A 633 -7.38 43.51 15.81
N GLU A 634 -6.46 44.41 16.20
CA GLU A 634 -5.64 44.24 17.40
C GLU A 634 -6.54 44.07 18.64
N GLY A 635 -6.80 42.81 19.04
CA GLY A 635 -7.77 42.44 20.08
C GLY A 635 -8.76 41.34 19.71
N GLU A 636 -8.88 40.97 18.43
CA GLU A 636 -9.66 39.81 17.98
C GLU A 636 -8.76 38.57 17.91
N ILE A 637 -9.15 37.49 18.60
CA ILE A 637 -8.42 36.22 18.67
C ILE A 637 -9.30 35.15 18.02
N LEU A 638 -8.84 34.54 16.92
CA LEU A 638 -9.42 33.28 16.46
C LEU A 638 -9.10 32.24 17.54
N LEU A 639 -10.12 31.66 18.17
CA LEU A 639 -9.94 30.61 19.15
C LEU A 639 -9.50 29.33 18.43
N GLU A 640 -8.20 29.15 18.31
CA GLU A 640 -7.59 27.85 18.07
C GLU A 640 -8.02 26.92 19.21
N THR A 641 -8.49 25.71 18.87
CA THR A 641 -8.73 24.67 19.87
C THR A 641 -7.42 24.37 20.58
N ALA A 642 -7.24 24.99 21.75
CA ALA A 642 -6.06 24.85 22.57
C ALA A 642 -5.95 23.41 23.07
N GLU A 643 -5.02 22.64 22.50
CA GLU A 643 -4.45 21.52 23.22
C GLU A 643 -3.71 22.06 24.44
N VAL A 644 -4.30 21.83 25.61
CA VAL A 644 -3.70 22.19 26.89
C VAL A 644 -2.49 21.29 27.12
N LYS A 645 -1.30 21.71 26.67
CA LYS A 645 -0.03 21.22 27.21
C LYS A 645 0.15 21.77 28.63
N ALA A 646 -0.52 21.11 29.57
CA ALA A 646 -0.34 21.36 30.99
C ALA A 646 1.06 20.88 31.41
N SER A 647 2.04 21.79 31.44
CA SER A 647 3.22 21.60 32.30
C SER A 647 2.77 21.75 33.75
N LYS A 648 2.29 20.65 34.34
CA LYS A 648 1.87 20.62 35.74
C LYS A 648 3.13 20.68 36.61
N LYS A 649 3.46 21.86 37.13
CA LYS A 649 4.31 21.97 38.34
C LYS A 649 3.68 21.09 39.41
N GLN A 650 4.41 20.07 39.87
CA GLN A 650 3.96 19.18 40.94
C GLN A 650 3.61 20.01 42.18
N ASN A 651 2.31 20.13 42.44
CA ASN A 651 1.80 20.77 43.65
C ASN A 651 1.89 19.72 44.76
N ILE A 652 2.88 19.86 45.65
CA ILE A 652 3.01 18.99 46.83
C ILE A 652 1.80 19.27 47.74
N GLU A 653 0.86 18.33 47.82
CA GLU A 653 -0.27 18.42 48.75
C GLU A 653 0.26 18.55 50.18
N ARG A 654 -0.13 19.62 50.88
CA ARG A 654 0.31 19.86 52.26
C ARG A 654 -0.47 18.94 53.20
N MET A 655 0.25 18.04 53.84
CA MET A 655 -0.32 17.11 54.82
C MET A 655 -0.60 17.77 56.17
N ILE A 656 -1.54 17.20 56.93
CA ILE A 656 -1.99 17.73 58.24
C ILE A 656 -0.88 17.75 59.32
N TYR A 657 0.19 16.97 59.14
CA TYR A 657 1.36 16.98 60.03
C TYR A 657 2.37 18.10 59.73
N GLY A 658 2.13 18.90 58.70
CA GLY A 658 2.97 20.03 58.30
C GLY A 658 4.19 19.60 57.48
N ARG A 659 5.29 20.36 57.58
CA ARG A 659 6.50 20.09 56.79
C ARG A 659 7.25 18.85 57.30
N PRO A 660 7.68 17.95 56.40
CA PRO A 660 8.48 16.78 56.76
C PRO A 660 9.93 17.17 57.14
N ASP A 661 10.57 16.34 57.97
CA ASP A 661 11.99 16.53 58.33
C ASP A 661 12.92 16.03 57.22
N ASN A 662 12.49 15.00 56.47
CA ASN A 662 13.18 14.47 55.30
C ASN A 662 12.14 14.06 54.26
N VAL A 663 12.44 14.28 52.99
CA VAL A 663 11.69 13.76 51.84
C VAL A 663 12.64 12.91 51.04
N VAL A 664 12.24 11.69 50.71
CA VAL A 664 13.05 10.77 49.91
C VAL A 664 12.24 10.33 48.71
N ASN A 665 12.68 10.70 47.52
CA ASN A 665 12.07 10.26 46.27
C ASN A 665 12.65 8.90 45.86
N THR A 666 11.81 8.01 45.34
CA THR A 666 12.24 6.64 45.01
C THR A 666 13.03 6.55 43.70
N ASN A 667 12.90 7.53 42.80
CA ASN A 667 13.74 7.65 41.59
C ASN A 667 15.22 7.92 41.93
N GLU A 668 15.52 8.40 43.14
CA GLU A 668 16.89 8.61 43.63
C GLU A 668 17.44 7.39 44.39
N MET A 669 16.71 6.26 44.39
CA MET A 669 17.10 5.02 45.07
C MET A 669 17.36 3.89 44.06
N ASN A 670 18.46 3.16 44.26
CA ASN A 670 18.68 1.87 43.61
C ASN A 670 17.85 0.79 44.31
N LEU A 671 16.61 0.60 43.86
CA LEU A 671 15.70 -0.41 44.40
C LEU A 671 15.98 -1.78 43.76
N VAL A 672 16.56 -2.70 44.54
CA VAL A 672 16.79 -4.10 44.11
C VAL A 672 16.00 -5.04 45.04
N GLY A 673 14.78 -5.39 44.63
CA GLY A 673 14.18 -6.71 44.89
C GLY A 673 13.71 -7.14 46.30
N THR A 674 13.94 -6.43 47.42
CA THR A 674 13.32 -6.81 48.72
C THR A 674 12.96 -5.63 49.62
N THR A 675 11.89 -5.76 50.42
CA THR A 675 11.46 -4.77 51.45
C THR A 675 12.57 -4.46 52.45
N LEU A 676 13.41 -5.45 52.79
CA LEU A 676 14.53 -5.26 53.70
C LEU A 676 15.63 -4.38 53.09
N GLN A 677 15.98 -4.60 51.80
CA GLN A 677 16.94 -3.74 51.11
C GLN A 677 16.42 -2.31 50.96
N PHE A 678 15.12 -2.16 50.66
CA PHE A 678 14.47 -0.87 50.63
C PHE A 678 14.57 -0.14 51.99
N LEU A 679 14.32 -0.84 53.10
CA LEU A 679 14.47 -0.27 54.44
C LEU A 679 15.91 0.16 54.77
N TYR A 680 16.92 -0.58 54.31
CA TYR A 680 18.32 -0.18 54.46
C TYR A 680 18.67 1.03 53.61
N ALA A 681 18.19 1.09 52.37
CA ALA A 681 18.34 2.26 51.50
C ALA A 681 17.67 3.50 52.11
N LEU A 682 16.47 3.33 52.68
CA LEU A 682 15.76 4.40 53.38
C LEU A 682 16.50 4.84 54.65
N MET A 683 17.03 3.90 55.44
CA MET A 683 17.84 4.22 56.64
C MET A 683 19.06 5.08 56.29
N ALA A 684 19.72 4.80 55.17
CA ALA A 684 20.88 5.58 54.71
C ALA A 684 20.52 7.04 54.38
N LYS A 685 19.27 7.31 54.01
CA LYS A 685 18.76 8.64 53.63
C LYS A 685 18.03 9.35 54.78
N VAL A 686 17.72 8.66 55.87
CA VAL A 686 16.93 9.20 56.99
C VAL A 686 17.74 9.20 58.28
N PRO A 687 18.32 10.34 58.69
CA PRO A 687 19.19 10.41 59.87
C PRO A 687 18.44 10.03 61.15
N GLY A 688 18.99 9.08 61.92
CA GLY A 688 18.41 8.62 63.19
C GLY A 688 17.34 7.53 63.06
N MET A 689 17.07 7.04 61.84
CA MET A 689 16.36 5.79 61.62
C MET A 689 17.23 4.60 62.03
N LYS A 690 16.66 3.64 62.76
CA LYS A 690 17.29 2.35 63.04
C LYS A 690 16.37 1.23 62.56
N VAL A 691 16.91 0.28 61.81
CA VAL A 691 16.25 -0.98 61.45
C VAL A 691 16.94 -2.05 62.29
N VAL A 692 16.17 -2.78 63.09
CA VAL A 692 16.67 -3.79 64.04
C VAL A 692 15.93 -5.10 63.85
N GLY A 693 16.62 -6.23 64.05
CA GLY A 693 16.05 -7.57 63.89
C GLY A 693 16.36 -8.21 62.53
N SER A 694 15.67 -9.30 62.22
CA SER A 694 15.83 -10.07 60.97
C SER A 694 14.48 -10.64 60.55
N PRO A 695 14.20 -10.81 59.25
CA PRO A 695 12.91 -11.33 58.79
C PRO A 695 12.52 -12.64 59.48
N PRO A 696 11.25 -12.81 59.89
CA PRO A 696 10.12 -11.89 59.68
C PRO A 696 10.00 -10.79 60.74
N TYR A 697 10.86 -10.76 61.76
CA TYR A 697 10.80 -9.85 62.90
C TYR A 697 11.74 -8.65 62.74
N VAL A 698 11.45 -7.79 61.76
CA VAL A 698 12.20 -6.55 61.51
C VAL A 698 11.42 -5.37 62.09
N GLY A 699 12.06 -4.60 62.97
CA GLY A 699 11.49 -3.38 63.56
C GLY A 699 12.18 -2.13 63.05
N VAL A 700 11.40 -1.10 62.73
CA VAL A 700 11.91 0.25 62.44
C VAL A 700 11.73 1.11 63.68
N ARG A 701 12.75 1.87 64.09
CA ARG A 701 12.68 2.71 65.29
C ARG A 701 13.19 4.13 65.06
N PHE A 702 12.48 5.09 65.64
CA PHE A 702 12.95 6.44 65.93
C PHE A 702 12.98 6.65 67.45
N ARG A 703 14.07 7.19 67.98
CA ARG A 703 14.21 7.57 69.41
C ARG A 703 13.80 6.49 70.44
N GLY A 704 13.87 5.22 70.06
CA GLY A 704 13.59 4.07 70.93
C GLY A 704 12.27 3.33 70.66
N GLY A 705 11.33 3.89 69.88
CA GLY A 705 10.04 3.29 69.56
C GLY A 705 9.73 3.25 68.06
N GLU A 706 8.70 2.49 67.66
CA GLU A 706 8.28 2.32 66.26
C GLU A 706 7.41 3.51 65.81
N PRO A 707 7.68 4.11 64.62
CA PRO A 707 6.90 5.21 64.10
C PRO A 707 5.56 4.77 63.49
N LEU A 708 4.64 5.72 63.38
CA LEU A 708 3.39 5.57 62.64
C LEU A 708 3.66 5.64 61.12
N VAL A 709 3.08 4.74 60.36
CA VAL A 709 3.15 4.67 58.89
C VAL A 709 1.83 5.16 58.34
N LEU A 710 1.90 6.08 57.39
CA LEU A 710 0.74 6.52 56.62
C LEU A 710 0.92 6.09 55.16
N ILE A 711 -0.15 5.64 54.51
CA ILE A 711 -0.20 5.41 53.06
C ILE A 711 -1.20 6.40 52.48
N ASN A 712 -0.74 7.30 51.61
CA ASN A 712 -1.54 8.40 51.05
C ASN A 712 -2.34 9.16 52.12
N GLY A 713 -1.73 9.35 53.30
CA GLY A 713 -2.34 10.06 54.44
C GLY A 713 -3.12 9.21 55.44
N ASN A 714 -3.38 7.94 55.15
CA ASN A 714 -4.15 7.05 56.03
C ASN A 714 -3.22 6.16 56.89
N PRO A 715 -3.42 6.07 58.23
CA PRO A 715 -2.68 5.16 59.10
C PRO A 715 -2.70 3.70 58.66
N ALA A 716 -1.53 3.07 58.57
CA ALA A 716 -1.35 1.70 58.09
C ALA A 716 -0.82 0.73 59.16
N ASN A 717 -0.07 1.21 60.17
CA ASN A 717 0.23 0.44 61.38
C ASN A 717 -0.37 1.13 62.63
N ALA A 718 -1.06 0.36 63.47
CA ALA A 718 -1.52 0.84 64.78
C ALA A 718 -1.41 -0.30 65.80
N LEU A 719 -0.77 -0.04 66.95
CA LEU A 719 -0.77 -0.95 68.09
C LEU A 719 -1.38 -0.31 69.35
N SER A 720 -2.39 -1.03 69.85
CA SER A 720 -2.84 -1.24 71.23
C SER A 720 -2.42 -0.22 72.30
N GLY A 721 -3.42 0.49 72.83
CA GLY A 721 -3.27 1.39 73.98
C GLY A 721 -4.61 1.71 74.64
N GLY A 722 -5.36 0.70 75.04
CA GLY A 722 -6.58 0.84 75.83
C GLY A 722 -7.21 -0.51 76.14
N THR A 723 -7.04 -0.97 77.39
CA THR A 723 -7.71 -2.07 78.10
C THR A 723 -8.67 -2.97 77.29
N PHE A 724 -8.35 -4.27 77.29
CA PHE A 724 -9.07 -5.44 76.74
C PHE A 724 -8.63 -5.93 75.35
N SER A 725 -7.96 -7.10 75.37
CA SER A 725 -8.00 -8.14 74.34
C SER A 725 -7.40 -7.88 72.95
N GLY A 726 -6.13 -8.25 72.78
CA GLY A 726 -5.65 -9.10 71.67
C GLY A 726 -5.92 -8.68 70.21
N GLY A 727 -5.25 -7.61 69.74
CA GLY A 727 -5.14 -7.29 68.30
C GLY A 727 -3.69 -7.07 67.88
N SER A 728 -3.20 -7.88 66.94
CA SER A 728 -1.86 -7.80 66.35
C SER A 728 -1.74 -6.57 65.45
N GLY A 729 -1.25 -5.46 65.97
CA GLY A 729 -0.90 -4.33 65.12
C GLY A 729 0.36 -4.65 64.31
N GLN A 730 0.32 -4.29 63.03
CA GLN A 730 1.36 -4.59 62.05
C GLN A 730 2.62 -3.76 62.32
N SER A 731 3.81 -4.35 62.14
CA SER A 731 5.06 -3.59 62.18
C SER A 731 5.21 -2.75 60.91
N VAL A 732 6.09 -1.75 60.94
CA VAL A 732 6.48 -0.96 59.74
C VAL A 732 6.96 -1.89 58.62
N TYR A 733 7.70 -2.95 58.98
CA TYR A 733 8.18 -3.93 58.01
C TYR A 733 7.01 -4.67 57.34
N THR A 734 6.02 -5.11 58.11
CA THR A 734 4.85 -5.83 57.60
C THR A 734 3.99 -4.95 56.69
N VAL A 735 3.83 -3.67 57.02
CA VAL A 735 3.14 -2.70 56.16
C VAL A 735 3.91 -2.52 54.84
N LEU A 736 5.23 -2.39 54.89
CA LEU A 736 6.06 -2.23 53.69
C LEU A 736 6.15 -3.51 52.84
N GLU A 737 5.96 -4.69 53.43
CA GLU A 737 5.87 -5.96 52.70
C GLU A 737 4.56 -6.07 51.91
N SER A 738 3.49 -5.45 52.40
CA SER A 738 2.18 -5.43 51.73
C SER A 738 2.09 -4.49 50.51
N ILE A 739 3.10 -3.64 50.31
CA ILE A 739 3.15 -2.69 49.20
C ILE A 739 4.32 -2.99 48.28
N ASN A 740 4.10 -2.89 46.97
CA ASN A 740 5.19 -2.94 46.01
C ASN A 740 6.02 -1.65 46.12
N VAL A 741 7.28 -1.78 46.54
CA VAL A 741 8.21 -0.65 46.70
C VAL A 741 8.42 0.17 45.42
N TYR A 742 8.24 -0.42 44.24
CA TYR A 742 8.32 0.28 42.95
C TYR A 742 7.12 1.22 42.68
N ASN A 743 6.01 1.02 43.41
CA ASN A 743 4.82 1.85 43.33
C ASN A 743 4.89 3.06 44.26
N ILE A 744 5.91 3.16 45.11
CA ILE A 744 6.11 4.32 45.98
C ILE A 744 6.71 5.45 45.13
N GLU A 745 6.09 6.62 45.14
CA GLU A 745 6.58 7.84 44.50
C GLU A 745 7.61 8.54 45.40
N ARG A 746 7.21 8.80 46.65
CA ARG A 746 8.07 9.43 47.66
C ARG A 746 7.70 9.00 49.06
N ILE A 747 8.63 9.23 49.98
CA ILE A 747 8.48 8.96 51.40
C ILE A 747 8.82 10.22 52.17
N GLU A 748 7.90 10.65 53.02
CA GLU A 748 8.08 11.79 53.91
C GLU A 748 8.27 11.28 55.35
N VAL A 749 9.36 11.71 55.99
CA VAL A 749 9.68 11.27 57.35
C VAL A 749 9.67 12.43 58.33
N LEU A 750 8.95 12.24 59.43
CA LEU A 750 8.91 13.12 60.59
C LEU A 750 9.45 12.36 61.80
N ARG A 751 10.54 12.84 62.39
CA ARG A 751 11.19 12.22 63.56
C ARG A 751 10.75 12.85 64.87
N ARG A 752 10.10 14.01 64.80
CA ARG A 752 9.50 14.71 65.95
C ARG A 752 8.16 14.10 66.34
N ILE A 753 7.73 14.37 67.57
CA ILE A 753 6.36 14.06 68.02
C ILE A 753 5.38 14.79 67.10
N VAL A 754 4.35 14.08 66.64
CA VAL A 754 3.28 14.64 65.80
C VAL A 754 1.95 14.55 66.58
N PRO A 755 1.58 15.60 67.36
CA PRO A 755 0.41 15.57 68.23
C PRO A 755 -0.92 15.32 67.50
N GLN A 756 -0.97 15.64 66.21
CA GLN A 756 -2.15 15.46 65.36
C GLN A 756 -2.62 13.99 65.26
N TYR A 757 -1.74 13.02 65.54
CA TYR A 757 -2.05 11.59 65.53
C TYR A 757 -2.07 10.98 66.94
N GLY A 758 -2.21 11.80 67.99
CA GLY A 758 -2.28 11.36 69.38
C GLY A 758 -1.05 10.55 69.81
N ASP A 759 -1.25 9.56 70.69
CA ASP A 759 -0.18 8.71 71.22
C ASP A 759 0.56 7.92 70.13
N GLN A 760 -0.07 7.68 68.97
CA GLN A 760 0.56 6.98 67.84
C GLN A 760 1.63 7.85 67.15
N GLY A 761 1.48 9.18 67.19
CA GLY A 761 2.46 10.12 66.65
C GLY A 761 3.67 10.39 67.56
N ARG A 762 3.76 9.76 68.74
CA ARG A 762 4.81 10.03 69.74
C ARG A 762 6.23 9.67 69.27
N ASN A 763 6.33 8.68 68.39
CA ASN A 763 7.61 8.18 67.88
C ASN A 763 7.91 8.67 66.46
N GLY A 764 7.19 9.67 65.95
CA GLY A 764 7.34 10.15 64.57
C GLY A 764 6.49 9.39 63.55
N ILE A 765 6.58 9.83 62.29
CA ILE A 765 5.76 9.36 61.16
C ILE A 765 6.63 9.04 59.94
N ILE A 766 6.28 7.97 59.23
CA ILE A 766 6.73 7.65 57.87
C ILE A 766 5.50 7.68 56.96
N SER A 767 5.39 8.69 56.10
CA SER A 767 4.27 8.84 55.16
C SER A 767 4.70 8.43 53.77
N ILE A 768 4.03 7.44 53.20
CA ILE A 768 4.31 6.83 51.91
C ILE A 768 3.28 7.34 50.91
N PHE A 769 3.76 7.88 49.79
CA PHE A 769 2.92 8.32 48.68
C PHE A 769 3.12 7.35 47.52
N LEU A 770 2.02 6.81 47.00
CA LEU A 770 2.04 5.90 45.85
C LEU A 770 1.87 6.67 44.54
N LYS A 771 2.53 6.19 43.48
CA LYS A 771 2.40 6.66 42.11
C LYS A 771 0.92 6.63 41.66
N THR A 772 0.48 7.67 40.95
CA THR A 772 -0.86 7.76 40.34
C THR A 772 -0.88 7.11 38.94
N GLY A 773 -2.06 6.80 38.40
CA GLY A 773 -2.26 6.04 37.15
C GLY A 773 -1.31 6.39 35.98
N PRO A 774 -1.11 7.67 35.62
CA PRO A 774 -0.20 8.06 34.54
C PRO A 774 1.28 7.72 34.82
N SER A 775 1.72 7.90 36.07
CA SER A 775 3.10 7.58 36.49
C SER A 775 3.38 6.09 36.66
N LEU A 776 2.34 5.29 36.93
CA LEU A 776 2.41 3.83 36.98
C LEU A 776 2.53 3.25 35.56
N ALA A 777 1.72 3.75 34.62
CA ALA A 777 1.74 3.37 33.21
C ALA A 777 3.10 3.65 32.55
N ALA A 778 3.70 4.82 32.79
CA ALA A 778 5.03 5.18 32.25
C ALA A 778 6.17 4.29 32.77
N SER A 779 6.05 3.72 33.97
CA SER A 779 7.07 2.83 34.52
C SER A 779 6.95 1.38 34.01
N LEU A 780 5.74 0.95 33.65
CA LEU A 780 5.46 -0.40 33.17
C LEU A 780 5.61 -0.57 31.65
N ASN A 781 5.49 0.52 30.87
CA ASN A 781 5.60 0.46 29.42
C ASN A 781 7.08 0.49 28.96
N ASN A 782 7.55 -0.62 28.37
CA ASN A 782 8.86 -0.74 27.70
C ASN A 782 8.71 -0.73 26.17
N PHE A 783 7.56 -0.27 25.67
CA PHE A 783 7.25 -0.14 24.26
C PHE A 783 7.14 1.33 23.89
N ASN A 784 7.66 1.68 22.72
CA ASN A 784 7.43 2.96 22.06
C ASN A 784 6.48 2.74 20.88
N LEU A 785 5.38 3.48 20.85
CA LEU A 785 4.41 3.43 19.76
C LEU A 785 4.71 4.56 18.77
N PHE A 786 4.84 4.20 17.50
CA PHE A 786 5.02 5.12 16.39
C PHE A 786 3.84 4.99 15.42
N PRO A 787 2.91 5.97 15.40
CA PRO A 787 1.96 6.09 14.30
C PRO A 787 2.71 6.63 13.08
N LEU A 788 2.59 5.95 11.95
CA LEU A 788 3.26 6.31 10.69
C LEU A 788 2.28 6.25 9.52
N GLN A 789 2.63 6.94 8.45
CA GLN A 789 1.94 6.89 7.17
C GLN A 789 2.74 6.00 6.21
N GLY A 790 2.08 4.98 5.65
CA GLY A 790 2.64 4.10 4.63
C GLY A 790 2.44 4.68 3.22
N PHE A 791 2.26 3.82 2.22
CA PHE A 791 1.87 4.28 0.90
C PHE A 791 0.57 5.07 0.98
N GLN A 792 0.62 6.28 0.46
CA GLN A 792 -0.54 7.15 0.45
C GLN A 792 -1.66 6.58 -0.43
N GLN A 793 -2.87 6.52 0.11
CA GLN A 793 -4.07 6.18 -0.65
C GLN A 793 -4.60 7.41 -1.41
N VAL A 794 -4.75 7.27 -2.73
CA VAL A 794 -5.26 8.34 -3.59
C VAL A 794 -6.75 8.56 -3.31
N LYS A 795 -7.07 9.71 -2.70
CA LYS A 795 -8.46 10.15 -2.51
C LYS A 795 -8.99 10.80 -3.78
N LYS A 796 -10.30 10.70 -4.02
CA LYS A 796 -10.91 11.50 -5.10
C LYS A 796 -10.81 12.97 -4.74
N PHE A 797 -10.69 13.83 -5.76
CA PHE A 797 -10.57 15.27 -5.55
C PHE A 797 -11.69 15.83 -4.66
N ASP A 798 -12.95 15.47 -4.93
CA ASP A 798 -14.09 15.94 -4.15
C ASP A 798 -14.04 15.50 -2.68
N GLU A 799 -13.54 14.29 -2.40
CA GLU A 799 -13.36 13.77 -1.03
C GLU A 799 -12.18 14.46 -0.31
N ALA A 800 -11.08 14.70 -1.04
CA ALA A 800 -9.89 15.32 -0.47
C ALA A 800 -10.14 16.78 -0.04
N ILE A 801 -10.93 17.52 -0.81
CA ILE A 801 -11.27 18.92 -0.49
C ILE A 801 -12.29 19.05 0.65
N GLU A 802 -12.95 17.98 1.10
CA GLU A 802 -13.83 18.03 2.29
C GLU A 802 -13.07 18.47 3.54
N SER A 803 -11.79 18.09 3.65
CA SER A 803 -10.91 18.51 4.75
C SER A 803 -10.75 20.03 4.87
N ARG A 804 -10.99 20.79 3.78
CA ARG A 804 -11.00 22.27 3.81
C ARG A 804 -12.09 22.82 4.71
N GLN A 805 -13.17 22.08 4.97
CA GLN A 805 -14.23 22.48 5.88
C GLN A 805 -13.74 22.64 7.32
N ASN A 806 -12.62 21.99 7.67
CA ASN A 806 -11.97 22.13 8.97
C ASN A 806 -11.28 23.50 9.13
N PHE A 807 -11.09 24.24 8.03
CA PHE A 807 -10.43 25.54 7.98
C PHE A 807 -11.41 26.61 7.47
N PRO A 808 -12.24 27.22 8.35
CA PRO A 808 -13.27 28.17 7.94
C PRO A 808 -12.76 29.35 7.10
N PHE A 809 -11.49 29.74 7.27
CA PHE A 809 -10.87 30.81 6.47
C PHE A 809 -10.65 30.42 5.00
N LEU A 810 -10.57 29.13 4.66
CA LEU A 810 -10.50 28.62 3.29
C LEU A 810 -11.87 28.51 2.63
N ALA A 811 -12.97 28.58 3.39
CA ALA A 811 -14.32 28.38 2.87
C ALA A 811 -14.71 29.26 1.66
N PRO A 812 -14.33 30.55 1.56
CA PRO A 812 -14.66 31.36 0.37
C PRO A 812 -13.74 31.07 -0.83
N PHE A 813 -12.68 30.28 -0.64
CA PHE A 813 -11.67 30.04 -1.65
C PHE A 813 -11.76 28.62 -2.22
N ARG A 814 -11.86 28.51 -3.54
CA ARG A 814 -11.80 27.29 -4.32
C ARG A 814 -11.06 27.57 -5.64
N PRO A 815 -9.73 27.72 -5.58
CA PRO A 815 -8.90 28.05 -6.75
C PRO A 815 -8.78 26.88 -7.73
N THR A 816 -8.69 25.64 -7.25
CA THR A 816 -8.79 24.44 -8.11
C THR A 816 -10.26 24.02 -8.20
N LEU A 817 -10.82 24.08 -9.40
CA LEU A 817 -12.20 23.70 -9.69
C LEU A 817 -12.34 22.20 -9.93
N TYR A 818 -11.33 21.59 -10.53
CA TYR A 818 -11.28 20.16 -10.85
C TYR A 818 -9.83 19.67 -10.88
N TRP A 819 -9.60 18.49 -10.34
CA TRP A 819 -8.35 17.74 -10.50
C TRP A 819 -8.67 16.27 -10.74
N ASN A 820 -8.10 15.69 -11.79
CA ASN A 820 -8.12 14.25 -11.98
C ASN A 820 -6.76 13.77 -12.49
N PRO A 821 -6.02 12.98 -11.70
CA PRO A 821 -4.72 12.48 -12.11
C PRO A 821 -4.83 11.34 -13.13
N PHE A 822 -5.96 10.64 -13.29
CA PHE A 822 -6.06 9.45 -14.15
C PHE A 822 -7.16 9.59 -15.20
N VAL A 823 -6.93 10.46 -16.19
CA VAL A 823 -7.78 10.63 -17.36
C VAL A 823 -7.26 9.76 -18.51
N ILE A 824 -8.02 8.74 -18.91
CA ILE A 824 -7.62 7.77 -19.94
C ILE A 824 -8.42 8.01 -21.23
N THR A 825 -7.72 8.19 -22.36
CA THR A 825 -8.32 8.29 -23.70
C THR A 825 -8.04 7.03 -24.52
N ASN A 826 -8.83 6.79 -25.57
CA ASN A 826 -8.67 5.64 -26.47
C ASN A 826 -8.92 6.02 -27.93
N GLU A 827 -8.45 5.19 -28.86
CA GLU A 827 -8.56 5.37 -30.32
C GLU A 827 -10.01 5.31 -30.87
N ARG A 828 -10.99 4.90 -30.07
CA ARG A 828 -12.39 4.70 -30.54
C ARG A 828 -13.29 5.89 -30.26
N SER A 829 -12.93 6.76 -29.33
CA SER A 829 -13.69 7.96 -29.00
C SER A 829 -12.88 9.20 -29.37
N LEU A 830 -13.44 10.04 -30.25
CA LEU A 830 -12.79 11.27 -30.67
C LEU A 830 -12.66 12.29 -29.52
N SER A 831 -13.60 12.28 -28.57
CA SER A 831 -13.61 13.19 -27.43
C SER A 831 -14.03 12.50 -26.13
N LEU A 832 -13.49 12.97 -25.00
CA LEU A 832 -13.83 12.57 -23.66
C LEU A 832 -14.47 13.74 -22.90
N PRO A 833 -15.76 13.65 -22.47
CA PRO A 833 -16.38 14.70 -21.68
C PRO A 833 -15.90 14.65 -20.21
N ILE A 834 -15.62 15.83 -19.66
CA ILE A 834 -15.28 16.11 -18.27
C ILE A 834 -16.25 17.17 -17.76
N GLU A 835 -16.79 16.98 -16.56
CA GLU A 835 -17.75 17.90 -15.94
C GLU A 835 -17.24 18.42 -14.60
N PHE A 836 -17.41 19.72 -14.38
CA PHE A 836 -17.11 20.39 -13.11
C PHE A 836 -17.99 21.63 -12.93
N GLU A 837 -18.02 22.20 -11.72
CA GLU A 837 -18.85 23.36 -11.38
C GLU A 837 -17.98 24.60 -11.10
N LEU A 838 -18.39 25.75 -11.63
CA LEU A 838 -17.74 27.05 -11.34
C LEU A 838 -18.07 27.57 -9.94
N ASN A 839 -17.24 28.50 -9.45
CA ASN A 839 -17.50 29.23 -8.22
C ASN A 839 -18.74 30.12 -8.30
N GLU A 840 -19.18 30.68 -7.15
CA GLU A 840 -20.36 31.56 -7.08
C GLU A 840 -20.25 32.77 -8.03
N ILE A 841 -19.03 33.28 -8.18
CA ILE A 841 -18.70 34.33 -9.12
C ILE A 841 -18.01 33.65 -10.30
N ALA A 842 -18.66 33.61 -11.47
CA ALA A 842 -18.03 33.11 -12.68
C ALA A 842 -16.85 34.00 -13.10
N GLY A 843 -15.84 33.38 -13.66
CA GLY A 843 -14.65 34.01 -14.22
C GLY A 843 -14.00 33.13 -15.28
N PRO A 844 -12.94 33.63 -15.92
CA PRO A 844 -12.12 32.80 -16.79
C PRO A 844 -11.51 31.66 -15.97
N PHE A 845 -11.37 30.50 -16.58
CA PHE A 845 -10.71 29.36 -15.96
C PHE A 845 -9.66 28.79 -16.90
N LEU A 846 -8.59 28.27 -16.30
CA LEU A 846 -7.46 27.69 -16.99
C LEU A 846 -7.49 26.18 -16.88
N VAL A 847 -7.27 25.48 -17.98
CA VAL A 847 -7.20 24.02 -18.04
C VAL A 847 -5.78 23.60 -18.39
N GLU A 848 -5.14 22.83 -17.52
CA GLU A 848 -3.85 22.20 -17.77
C GLU A 848 -3.99 20.70 -17.94
N ILE A 849 -3.39 20.20 -19.02
CA ILE A 849 -3.35 18.79 -19.39
C ILE A 849 -1.89 18.40 -19.54
N ARG A 850 -1.50 17.30 -18.91
CA ARG A 850 -0.18 16.66 -19.04
C ARG A 850 -0.34 15.15 -19.11
N GLY A 851 0.53 14.48 -19.83
CA GLY A 851 0.65 13.03 -19.78
C GLY A 851 1.32 12.44 -21.00
N PHE A 852 1.02 11.17 -21.26
CA PHE A 852 1.67 10.40 -22.31
C PHE A 852 0.66 9.58 -23.11
N SER A 853 0.95 9.41 -24.39
CA SER A 853 0.32 8.37 -25.19
C SER A 853 0.73 7.00 -24.66
N ILE A 854 -0.02 5.96 -25.05
CA ILE A 854 0.38 4.57 -24.75
C ILE A 854 1.75 4.19 -25.35
N LEU A 855 2.22 4.95 -26.34
CA LEU A 855 3.53 4.77 -26.99
C LEU A 855 4.65 5.56 -26.28
N GLY A 856 4.34 6.26 -25.18
CA GLY A 856 5.31 7.06 -24.44
C GLY A 856 5.57 8.45 -25.04
N GLU A 857 4.72 8.92 -25.95
CA GLU A 857 4.86 10.28 -26.51
C GLU A 857 4.23 11.32 -25.56
N PRO A 858 4.93 12.42 -25.25
CA PRO A 858 4.40 13.44 -24.35
C PRO A 858 3.22 14.19 -24.98
N ILE A 859 2.17 14.35 -24.19
CA ILE A 859 0.93 15.08 -24.51
C ILE A 859 0.78 16.18 -23.47
N TYR A 860 0.58 17.41 -23.93
CA TYR A 860 0.40 18.54 -23.04
C TYR A 860 -0.43 19.64 -23.72
N GLY A 861 -1.13 20.42 -22.91
CA GLY A 861 -1.83 21.60 -23.38
C GLY A 861 -2.30 22.46 -22.23
N THR A 862 -2.25 23.77 -22.43
CA THR A 862 -2.79 24.77 -21.50
C THR A 862 -3.78 25.66 -22.24
N PHE A 863 -4.96 25.84 -21.68
CA PHE A 863 -6.07 26.56 -22.31
C PHE A 863 -6.70 27.52 -21.32
N VAL A 864 -7.16 28.68 -21.80
CA VAL A 864 -8.00 29.60 -21.03
C VAL A 864 -9.36 29.70 -21.71
N LEU A 865 -10.42 29.50 -20.92
CA LEU A 865 -11.80 29.45 -21.37
C LEU A 865 -12.68 30.35 -20.49
N ASN A 866 -13.90 30.63 -20.95
CA ASN A 866 -14.86 31.53 -20.29
C ASN A 866 -14.32 32.97 -20.06
N ASN A 867 -13.53 33.46 -21.01
CA ASN A 867 -13.18 34.89 -21.07
C ASN A 867 -14.46 35.68 -21.34
N GLN A 868 -14.89 36.50 -20.38
CA GLN A 868 -15.92 37.50 -20.62
C GLN A 868 -15.22 38.81 -20.97
N ASP A 869 -15.49 39.32 -22.16
CA ASP A 869 -15.01 40.64 -22.63
C ASP A 869 -15.49 41.79 -21.73
#